data_AF-A0A831UU15-F1
#
_entry.id   AF-A0A831UU15-F1
#
_cell.length_a   1.000
_cell.length_b   1.000
_cell.length_c   1.000
_cell.angle_alpha   90.00
_cell.angle_beta   90.00
_cell.angle_gamma   90.00
#
_symmetry.space_group_name_H-M   'P 1'
#
loop_
_entity.id
_entity.type
_entity.pdbx_description
1 polymer ?
#
loop_
_entity_poly.entity_id
_entity_poly.type
_entity_poly.pdbx_seq_one_letter_code
_entity_poly.pdbx_strand_id
1 'polypeptide(L)'
;MEGTMIKTRRVWLWVLAALLIAGVSAQEKVLLQYKAKPGQTMRYRLAGTLSIEAAGQTFNLEVTTVSVQKVLEVSPEGNIKQESSVESYEMSFNGQKAPTPPEALSIKTTITIKPNGELIARETTREEEAEGDQRHLSQVFSFIYPAQPVGAGEKWSYAFEENSRLGTAPARVEYTLKGFEAWKGIRVARIQSAYKAEGDSKLTAEVDALVEVRTGDVVYGKASVSGMEFGQGGVSAPASATLEFERIEGSPLPEGENGTPKVDQQPTEQKPADTKNEQAEQKTDQTEKKEESKKKEKTIEEVTKDFEKMEGLFTLYRKKEAGKDTLYLEVREDQLEKLYFLQATVSEGLPSIILAPGRPVSDILFKFVKRDEQILLVVPNIGFRANPNTPIGRSVERSFADAYLEAFKIEAKDKDGKKFLIDVSNLFRSDLIQIQQLASAAAGGNYSIDREKTVYNQVKVFPNNLFVQTAYHFTGSPSRGGGLAGLLGGLLGGANLADPRSLPITVNYNLWELPVDNGYRPRYYDPRVGYFTTEFLDMNNEVPDQTKRYILRWHLEKADPNAPLSPPKQPIVFWLDNAIPHEYRDAVREGILEWNKAFEKIGIKDAIVVKQMPDDADWDHADMRYNVVRWVSSPDNGYAVALFRANPLTGQILNASITIDGNMARITRAQFLYRIDPLAAFREAEQRECNAHLLHDPRICTMVQDTLHRAWQGYLMASLLAPLRGGTRISEDEFVKSYIRSVTMHEMGHILGLRHNFVASRLNTLEDLKDGEKVRQRGTVASVMEYDPFNQMALHAPNTVYWNPTIGPYDYWAIEYGYREFPDAPTPEAERVHLAKIAQRNTEPELAFETDDYADRFDPYVTRFDLSRDPLAYWELVLKDTDELVRLLPTRFPRPNEPYYEFTRLFFGSLASYSNAAIQLTRFIGALQLRRNFPNDPNAQPPLKPLSGAEQRRALNLLATYIFAPTAFNFPKGYYEKLAPNPYDGFSGGAIPADSPVRDFLSNIQRLTLSRLLAADTLRRVANNEFKAVNDPFTLAELFETLYGVIWDEAIKGNGSVPTLRRQLQRHHLQLLVDMLVKNQPVPDDAKMLARYQLRELRNLLAKRLTTAKDTYTRAHYTEAIDLIDKALNAQYLLGMPEIRVPSLAEILGIGQPAP
;
A
#
# COMPACT_ATOMS: atom_id res chain seq x y z
N MET A 1 21.83 -53.06 -91.82
CA MET A 1 20.83 -52.32 -92.61
C MET A 1 19.81 -51.79 -91.62
N GLU A 2 19.52 -50.52 -91.43
CA GLU A 2 19.82 -49.22 -92.05
C GLU A 2 19.60 -48.17 -90.93
N GLY A 3 20.52 -47.22 -90.71
CA GLY A 3 20.31 -45.81 -91.09
C GLY A 3 19.43 -45.09 -90.05
N THR A 4 19.91 -44.18 -89.19
CA THR A 4 20.87 -43.08 -89.38
C THR A 4 21.36 -42.66 -87.98
N MET A 5 22.67 -42.68 -87.74
CA MET A 5 23.33 -42.71 -86.42
C MET A 5 24.08 -41.40 -86.09
N ILE A 6 24.01 -40.95 -84.82
CA ILE A 6 24.85 -39.97 -84.05
C ILE A 6 23.92 -39.49 -82.89
N LYS A 7 24.22 -39.54 -81.58
CA LYS A 7 25.47 -39.42 -80.82
C LYS A 7 25.35 -40.15 -79.46
N THR A 8 26.01 -41.32 -79.41
CA THR A 8 26.81 -41.92 -78.33
C THR A 8 26.43 -41.77 -76.84
N ARG A 9 26.02 -42.91 -76.26
CA ARG A 9 26.13 -43.26 -74.84
C ARG A 9 27.32 -44.22 -74.62
N ARG A 10 28.07 -43.98 -73.54
CA ARG A 10 28.72 -44.94 -72.61
C ARG A 10 29.87 -45.86 -73.09
N VAL A 11 31.06 -45.54 -72.57
CA VAL A 11 32.13 -46.46 -72.09
C VAL A 11 32.66 -45.83 -70.79
N TRP A 12 32.14 -46.25 -69.62
CA TRP A 12 32.84 -46.95 -68.50
C TRP A 12 34.36 -46.72 -68.42
N LEU A 13 34.88 -46.06 -67.37
CA LEU A 13 35.16 -46.53 -65.99
C LEU A 13 36.53 -47.21 -65.86
N TRP A 14 37.29 -46.75 -64.84
CA TRP A 14 38.61 -47.22 -64.41
C TRP A 14 39.73 -46.82 -65.38
N VAL A 15 40.76 -46.07 -65.01
CA VAL A 15 41.72 -46.30 -63.92
C VAL A 15 42.35 -44.92 -63.65
N LEU A 16 42.02 -44.23 -62.55
CA LEU A 16 42.61 -44.42 -61.22
C LEU A 16 44.14 -44.21 -61.25
N ALA A 17 44.59 -43.30 -60.40
CA ALA A 17 46.00 -43.07 -60.06
C ALA A 17 46.86 -42.35 -61.10
N ALA A 18 46.93 -41.02 -60.96
CA ALA A 18 48.20 -40.35 -60.68
C ALA A 18 47.90 -38.87 -60.37
N LEU A 19 47.55 -38.55 -59.13
CA LEU A 19 48.50 -38.17 -58.08
C LEU A 19 48.68 -36.63 -58.01
N LEU A 20 48.09 -36.10 -56.94
CA LEU A 20 48.73 -35.14 -56.04
C LEU A 20 49.20 -33.82 -56.65
N ILE A 21 48.26 -32.88 -56.69
CA ILE A 21 48.42 -31.62 -55.95
C ILE A 21 47.09 -31.49 -55.19
N ALA A 22 46.86 -32.01 -53.98
CA ALA A 22 47.64 -31.79 -52.75
C ALA A 22 48.18 -30.35 -52.65
N GLY A 23 47.39 -29.39 -53.14
CA GLY A 23 47.27 -28.14 -52.43
C GLY A 23 46.33 -28.42 -51.30
N VAL A 24 46.87 -28.88 -50.15
CA VAL A 24 46.29 -28.50 -48.87
C VAL A 24 46.23 -26.97 -48.96
N SER A 25 45.12 -26.41 -49.45
CA SER A 25 44.74 -25.09 -48.97
C SER A 25 44.63 -25.35 -47.50
N ALA A 26 45.67 -25.00 -46.74
CA ALA A 26 45.63 -25.04 -45.29
C ALA A 26 44.32 -24.34 -44.98
N GLN A 27 43.29 -25.12 -44.63
CA GLN A 27 41.99 -24.57 -44.29
C GLN A 27 42.34 -23.57 -43.23
N GLU A 28 42.13 -22.30 -43.55
CA GLU A 28 42.68 -21.24 -42.74
C GLU A 28 42.21 -21.45 -41.32
N LYS A 29 43.14 -21.79 -40.44
CA LYS A 29 42.85 -22.02 -39.04
C LYS A 29 43.15 -20.76 -38.29
N VAL A 30 42.21 -20.33 -37.47
CA VAL A 30 42.39 -19.17 -36.58
C VAL A 30 42.21 -19.64 -35.16
N LEU A 31 43.09 -19.12 -34.30
CA LEU A 31 42.89 -19.18 -32.86
C LEU A 31 41.98 -18.02 -32.45
N LEU A 32 40.70 -18.33 -32.22
CA LEU A 32 39.74 -17.35 -31.71
C LEU A 32 39.97 -17.17 -30.20
N GLN A 33 40.15 -15.92 -29.78
CA GLN A 33 40.31 -15.55 -28.37
C GLN A 33 39.77 -14.15 -28.16
N TYR A 34 39.10 -13.92 -27.04
CA TYR A 34 38.70 -12.59 -26.59
C TYR A 34 39.95 -11.75 -26.31
N LYS A 35 40.03 -10.58 -26.95
CA LYS A 35 41.10 -9.60 -26.78
C LYS A 35 40.51 -8.21 -26.64
N ALA A 36 40.93 -7.51 -25.60
CA ALA A 36 40.50 -6.15 -25.31
C ALA A 36 41.65 -5.30 -24.77
N LYS A 37 41.42 -3.98 -24.64
CA LYS A 37 42.31 -3.07 -23.89
C LYS A 37 41.56 -2.46 -22.70
N PRO A 38 42.22 -2.20 -21.56
CA PRO A 38 41.63 -1.43 -20.47
C PRO A 38 41.06 -0.10 -20.97
N GLY A 39 39.84 0.23 -20.54
CA GLY A 39 39.10 1.41 -20.96
C GLY A 39 38.29 1.28 -22.26
N GLN A 40 38.44 0.19 -23.02
CA GLN A 40 37.65 -0.04 -24.23
C GLN A 40 36.15 -0.12 -23.90
N THR A 41 35.31 0.55 -24.69
CA THR A 41 33.85 0.57 -24.51
C THR A 41 33.17 0.10 -25.80
N MET A 42 32.16 -0.75 -25.65
CA MET A 42 31.39 -1.34 -26.76
C MET A 42 29.90 -1.21 -26.44
N ARG A 43 29.08 -0.90 -27.44
CA ARG A 43 27.62 -0.83 -27.30
C ARG A 43 26.97 -1.90 -28.13
N TYR A 44 26.03 -2.60 -27.51
CA TYR A 44 25.33 -3.72 -28.11
C TYR A 44 23.83 -3.49 -28.07
N ARG A 45 23.16 -3.81 -29.16
CA ARG A 45 21.72 -3.86 -29.29
C ARG A 45 21.29 -5.33 -29.24
N LEU A 46 20.39 -5.66 -28.32
CA LEU A 46 19.68 -6.93 -28.29
C LEU A 46 18.22 -6.64 -28.64
N ALA A 47 17.71 -7.23 -29.70
CA ALA A 47 16.30 -7.17 -30.06
C ALA A 47 15.75 -8.59 -30.15
N GLY A 48 14.54 -8.84 -29.65
CA GLY A 48 14.01 -10.19 -29.70
C GLY A 48 12.52 -10.27 -29.45
N THR A 49 11.93 -11.33 -29.96
CA THR A 49 10.54 -11.69 -29.74
C THR A 49 10.50 -12.99 -28.94
N LEU A 50 9.97 -12.92 -27.72
CA LEU A 50 9.63 -14.06 -26.88
C LEU A 50 8.16 -14.41 -27.14
N SER A 51 7.94 -15.61 -27.66
CA SER A 51 6.64 -16.18 -27.95
C SER A 51 6.26 -17.16 -26.83
N ILE A 52 5.29 -16.78 -26.00
CA ILE A 52 4.80 -17.57 -24.87
C ILE A 52 3.49 -18.24 -25.28
N GLU A 53 3.44 -19.56 -25.22
CA GLU A 53 2.23 -20.35 -25.47
C GLU A 53 1.52 -20.59 -24.13
N ALA A 54 0.52 -19.76 -23.85
CA ALA A 54 -0.29 -19.89 -22.64
C ALA A 54 -1.77 -19.91 -23.03
N ALA A 55 -2.52 -20.85 -22.46
CA ALA A 55 -3.96 -20.93 -22.67
C ALA A 55 -4.32 -20.90 -24.19
N GLY A 56 -3.63 -21.72 -25.00
CA GLY A 56 -3.89 -21.92 -26.43
C GLY A 56 -3.72 -20.69 -27.34
N GLN A 57 -3.08 -19.62 -26.83
CA GLN A 57 -2.70 -18.45 -27.60
C GLN A 57 -1.20 -18.19 -27.49
N THR A 58 -0.62 -17.61 -28.54
CA THR A 58 0.78 -17.17 -28.56
C THR A 58 0.83 -15.69 -28.22
N PHE A 59 1.47 -15.35 -27.10
CA PHE A 59 1.76 -13.97 -26.72
C PHE A 59 3.17 -13.63 -27.15
N ASN A 60 3.30 -12.54 -27.91
CA ASN A 60 4.59 -12.05 -28.37
C ASN A 60 5.02 -10.87 -27.51
N LEU A 61 6.06 -11.11 -26.71
CA LEU A 61 6.78 -10.07 -26.02
C LEU A 61 7.99 -9.66 -26.87
N GLU A 62 7.99 -8.42 -27.33
CA GLU A 62 9.10 -7.83 -28.06
C GLU A 62 9.94 -6.98 -27.11
N VAL A 63 11.24 -7.21 -27.10
CA VAL A 63 12.20 -6.48 -26.26
C VAL A 63 13.29 -5.92 -27.15
N THR A 64 13.62 -4.65 -26.95
CA THR A 64 14.81 -4.03 -27.52
C THR A 64 15.61 -3.35 -26.41
N THR A 65 16.85 -3.78 -26.24
CA THR A 65 17.76 -3.28 -25.21
C THR A 65 19.04 -2.79 -25.85
N VAL A 66 19.55 -1.65 -25.38
CA VAL A 66 20.91 -1.20 -25.67
C VAL A 66 21.71 -1.26 -24.38
N SER A 67 22.83 -1.98 -24.42
CA SER A 67 23.75 -2.11 -23.28
C SER A 67 25.14 -1.60 -23.63
N VAL A 68 25.80 -0.98 -22.67
CA VAL A 68 27.20 -0.54 -22.76
C VAL A 68 28.07 -1.47 -21.95
N GLN A 69 29.09 -2.05 -22.58
CA GLN A 69 30.14 -2.83 -21.93
C GLN A 69 31.43 -2.02 -21.90
N LYS A 70 32.04 -1.89 -20.72
CA LYS A 70 33.31 -1.20 -20.50
C LYS A 70 34.33 -2.16 -19.91
N VAL A 71 35.46 -2.31 -20.59
CA VAL A 71 36.59 -3.11 -20.13
C VAL A 71 37.33 -2.32 -19.05
N LEU A 72 37.34 -2.87 -17.84
CA LEU A 72 37.95 -2.24 -16.67
C LEU A 72 39.44 -2.59 -16.61
N GLU A 73 39.79 -3.85 -16.82
CA GLU A 73 41.14 -4.38 -16.65
C GLU A 73 41.38 -5.58 -17.57
N VAL A 74 42.63 -5.79 -17.97
CA VAL A 74 43.09 -7.01 -18.65
C VAL A 74 44.32 -7.52 -17.88
N SER A 75 44.24 -8.72 -17.32
CA SER A 75 45.32 -9.30 -16.51
C SER A 75 46.52 -9.73 -17.37
N PRO A 76 47.71 -9.98 -16.80
CA PRO A 76 48.87 -10.50 -17.52
C PRO A 76 48.60 -11.85 -18.23
N GLU A 77 47.71 -12.67 -17.69
CA GLU A 77 47.26 -13.94 -18.27
C GLU A 77 46.20 -13.76 -19.37
N GLY A 78 45.79 -12.51 -19.65
CA GLY A 78 44.81 -12.15 -20.67
C GLY A 78 43.36 -12.20 -20.20
N ASN A 79 43.09 -12.34 -18.90
CA ASN A 79 41.71 -12.32 -18.39
C ASN A 79 41.12 -10.91 -18.48
N ILE A 80 39.89 -10.78 -18.96
CA ILE A 80 39.24 -9.49 -19.20
C ILE A 80 38.18 -9.27 -18.13
N LYS A 81 38.34 -8.22 -17.31
CA LYS A 81 37.31 -7.73 -16.38
C LYS A 81 36.53 -6.61 -17.04
N GLN A 82 35.21 -6.74 -17.13
CA GLN A 82 34.34 -5.77 -17.80
C GLN A 82 33.04 -5.53 -17.03
N GLU A 83 32.57 -4.29 -17.05
CA GLU A 83 31.28 -3.86 -16.50
C GLU A 83 30.28 -3.66 -17.64
N SER A 84 29.08 -4.21 -17.49
CA SER A 84 27.94 -4.00 -18.39
C SER A 84 26.85 -3.21 -17.68
N SER A 85 26.25 -2.25 -18.40
CA SER A 85 25.11 -1.45 -17.94
C SER A 85 24.09 -1.30 -19.06
N VAL A 86 22.81 -1.16 -18.70
CA VAL A 86 21.73 -0.95 -19.67
C VAL A 86 21.53 0.54 -19.91
N GLU A 87 21.62 0.97 -21.17
CA GLU A 87 21.46 2.36 -21.59
C GLU A 87 20.02 2.69 -21.97
N SER A 88 19.34 1.78 -22.68
CA SER A 88 17.93 1.91 -23.02
C SER A 88 17.23 0.56 -23.03
N TYR A 89 15.95 0.56 -22.67
CA TYR A 89 15.11 -0.63 -22.66
C TYR A 89 13.72 -0.27 -23.17
N GLU A 90 13.32 -0.91 -24.26
CA GLU A 90 11.99 -0.83 -24.83
C GLU A 90 11.34 -2.21 -24.84
N MET A 91 10.05 -2.23 -24.51
CA MET A 91 9.26 -3.45 -24.43
C MET A 91 7.91 -3.19 -25.08
N SER A 92 7.46 -4.11 -25.92
CA SER A 92 6.10 -4.12 -26.45
C SER A 92 5.47 -5.49 -26.24
N PHE A 93 4.19 -5.48 -25.87
CA PHE A 93 3.39 -6.69 -25.77
C PHE A 93 2.38 -6.70 -26.90
N ASN A 94 2.48 -7.68 -27.80
CA ASN A 94 1.67 -7.77 -29.02
C ASN A 94 1.59 -6.43 -29.80
N GLY A 95 2.73 -5.73 -29.92
CA GLY A 95 2.85 -4.45 -30.62
C GLY A 95 2.42 -3.19 -29.85
N GLN A 96 1.94 -3.31 -28.60
CA GLN A 96 1.66 -2.15 -27.74
C GLN A 96 2.85 -1.85 -26.81
N LYS A 97 3.35 -0.61 -26.83
CA LYS A 97 4.49 -0.18 -26.01
C LYS A 97 4.14 -0.28 -24.51
N ALA A 98 4.89 -1.09 -23.79
CA ALA A 98 4.78 -1.24 -22.33
C ALA A 98 5.65 -0.18 -21.62
N PRO A 99 5.28 0.25 -20.41
CA PRO A 99 6.14 1.12 -19.60
C PRO A 99 7.45 0.39 -19.27
N THR A 100 8.57 1.10 -19.45
CA THR A 100 9.91 0.59 -19.09
C THR A 100 9.98 0.37 -17.58
N PRO A 101 10.32 -0.85 -17.10
CA PRO A 101 10.53 -1.09 -15.68
C PRO A 101 11.64 -0.19 -15.14
N PRO A 102 11.46 0.53 -14.01
CA PRO A 102 12.47 1.44 -13.48
C PRO A 102 13.81 0.75 -13.17
N GLU A 103 13.75 -0.53 -12.81
CA GLU A 103 14.90 -1.36 -12.45
C GLU A 103 15.76 -1.77 -13.67
N ALA A 104 15.17 -1.79 -14.88
CA ALA A 104 15.86 -2.26 -16.08
C ALA A 104 17.07 -1.38 -16.47
N LEU A 105 17.07 -0.10 -16.07
CA LEU A 105 18.15 0.86 -16.37
C LEU A 105 19.17 1.01 -15.22
N SER A 106 18.90 0.44 -14.05
CA SER A 106 19.78 0.53 -12.88
C SER A 106 20.70 -0.68 -12.68
N ILE A 107 20.57 -1.73 -13.52
CA ILE A 107 21.36 -2.96 -13.40
C ILE A 107 22.78 -2.73 -13.91
N LYS A 108 23.77 -3.02 -13.05
CA LYS A 108 25.18 -3.15 -13.43
C LYS A 108 25.66 -4.56 -13.14
N THR A 109 26.38 -5.14 -14.09
CA THR A 109 26.99 -6.47 -13.93
C THR A 109 28.45 -6.41 -14.33
N THR A 110 29.34 -6.75 -13.40
CA THR A 110 30.77 -6.88 -13.63
C THR A 110 31.12 -8.35 -13.77
N ILE A 111 31.80 -8.72 -14.86
CA ILE A 111 32.28 -10.09 -15.10
C ILE A 111 33.77 -10.11 -15.40
N THR A 112 34.41 -11.23 -15.08
CA THR A 112 35.78 -11.53 -15.51
C THR A 112 35.78 -12.82 -16.33
N ILE A 113 36.30 -12.74 -17.56
CA ILE A 113 36.38 -13.88 -18.48
C ILE A 113 37.84 -14.20 -18.87
N LYS A 114 38.13 -15.47 -19.15
CA LYS A 114 39.39 -15.92 -19.73
C LYS A 114 39.48 -15.58 -21.23
N PRO A 115 40.68 -15.62 -21.85
CA PRO A 115 40.83 -15.43 -23.30
C PRO A 115 39.98 -16.36 -24.17
N ASN A 116 39.62 -17.55 -23.69
CA ASN A 116 38.76 -18.49 -24.40
C ASN A 116 37.24 -18.22 -24.20
N GLY A 117 36.86 -17.25 -23.37
CA GLY A 117 35.46 -16.90 -23.08
C GLY A 117 34.91 -17.47 -21.77
N GLU A 118 35.65 -18.32 -21.05
CA GLU A 118 35.16 -18.90 -19.79
C GLU A 118 35.01 -17.84 -18.69
N LEU A 119 33.84 -17.79 -18.06
CA LEU A 119 33.54 -16.92 -16.93
C LEU A 119 34.23 -17.43 -15.65
N ILE A 120 34.93 -16.56 -14.93
CA ILE A 120 35.63 -16.89 -13.68
C ILE A 120 35.22 -16.03 -12.48
N ALA A 121 34.56 -14.88 -12.70
CA ALA A 121 33.95 -14.07 -11.65
C ALA A 121 32.76 -13.28 -12.20
N ARG A 122 31.74 -13.06 -11.34
CA ARG A 122 30.55 -12.25 -11.65
C ARG A 122 30.09 -11.52 -10.38
N GLU A 123 29.79 -10.24 -10.52
CA GLU A 123 29.19 -9.38 -9.50
C GLU A 123 28.04 -8.60 -10.14
N THR A 124 26.88 -8.50 -9.48
CA THR A 124 25.71 -7.81 -10.03
C THR A 124 24.99 -7.01 -8.94
N THR A 125 24.38 -5.90 -9.32
CA THR A 125 23.62 -5.03 -8.40
C THR A 125 22.18 -5.48 -8.19
N ARG A 126 21.76 -6.59 -8.81
CA ARG A 126 20.43 -7.18 -8.64
C ARG A 126 20.46 -8.14 -7.45
N GLU A 127 19.56 -7.94 -6.47
CA GLU A 127 19.49 -8.77 -5.25
C GLU A 127 18.88 -10.17 -5.49
N GLU A 128 18.15 -10.38 -6.60
CA GLU A 128 17.59 -11.68 -6.98
C GLU A 128 18.61 -12.55 -7.75
N GLU A 129 18.87 -13.76 -7.28
CA GLU A 129 19.57 -14.78 -8.06
C GLU A 129 18.72 -15.17 -9.28
N ALA A 130 19.32 -15.22 -10.47
CA ALA A 130 18.61 -15.65 -11.67
C ALA A 130 18.19 -17.13 -11.53
N GLU A 131 16.88 -17.40 -11.52
CA GLU A 131 16.33 -18.76 -11.38
C GLU A 131 15.91 -19.37 -12.74
N GLY A 132 15.93 -20.70 -12.81
CA GLY A 132 15.46 -21.46 -13.98
C GLY A 132 16.17 -21.13 -15.31
N ASP A 133 15.38 -21.02 -16.38
CA ASP A 133 15.86 -20.83 -17.76
C ASP A 133 16.57 -19.49 -18.01
N GLN A 134 16.48 -18.53 -17.08
CA GLN A 134 17.20 -17.26 -17.19
C GLN A 134 18.72 -17.45 -17.16
N ARG A 135 19.23 -18.44 -16.40
CA ARG A 135 20.67 -18.78 -16.38
C ARG A 135 21.12 -19.30 -17.74
N HIS A 136 20.35 -20.22 -18.32
CA HIS A 136 20.61 -20.79 -19.64
C HIS A 136 20.60 -19.75 -20.76
N LEU A 137 19.64 -18.81 -20.76
CA LEU A 137 19.58 -17.73 -21.75
C LEU A 137 20.85 -16.86 -21.79
N SER A 138 21.46 -16.58 -20.64
CA SER A 138 22.73 -15.84 -20.58
C SER A 138 23.91 -16.62 -21.17
N GLN A 139 23.86 -17.95 -21.13
CA GLN A 139 24.90 -18.83 -21.68
C GLN A 139 24.77 -19.05 -23.18
N VAL A 140 23.58 -18.86 -23.78
CA VAL A 140 23.34 -19.04 -25.23
C VAL A 140 24.25 -18.13 -26.08
N PHE A 141 24.56 -16.93 -25.60
CA PHE A 141 25.45 -15.98 -26.28
C PHE A 141 26.89 -16.00 -25.77
N SER A 142 27.23 -16.91 -24.85
CA SER A 142 28.59 -17.04 -24.30
C SER A 142 29.40 -18.02 -25.17
N PHE A 143 30.17 -17.50 -26.12
CA PHE A 143 31.00 -18.33 -27.00
C PHE A 143 32.30 -18.75 -26.32
N ILE A 144 32.53 -20.07 -26.24
CA ILE A 144 33.76 -20.64 -25.69
C ILE A 144 34.63 -21.21 -26.80
N TYR A 145 35.83 -20.68 -26.98
CA TYR A 145 36.75 -21.06 -28.04
C TYR A 145 37.69 -22.20 -27.61
N PRO A 146 38.06 -23.10 -28.54
CA PRO A 146 39.01 -24.16 -28.24
C PRO A 146 40.43 -23.57 -28.16
N ALA A 147 41.28 -24.19 -27.34
CA ALA A 147 42.69 -23.79 -27.23
C ALA A 147 43.50 -24.02 -28.52
N GLN A 148 42.96 -24.82 -29.45
CA GLN A 148 43.59 -25.12 -30.73
C GLN A 148 42.96 -24.26 -31.85
N PRO A 149 43.75 -23.81 -32.85
CA PRO A 149 43.21 -23.11 -34.01
C PRO A 149 42.15 -23.95 -34.75
N VAL A 150 41.04 -23.31 -35.12
CA VAL A 150 39.93 -23.96 -35.83
C VAL A 150 39.78 -23.43 -37.26
N GLY A 151 39.53 -24.35 -38.20
CA GLY A 151 39.29 -24.07 -39.61
C GLY A 151 37.83 -24.26 -40.03
N ALA A 152 37.49 -23.79 -41.23
CA ALA A 152 36.16 -23.94 -41.80
C ALA A 152 35.73 -25.42 -41.89
N GLY A 153 34.57 -25.75 -41.33
CA GLY A 153 34.01 -27.10 -41.22
C GLY A 153 34.35 -27.82 -39.91
N GLU A 154 35.31 -27.32 -39.12
CA GLU A 154 35.69 -27.94 -37.84
C GLU A 154 34.64 -27.68 -36.75
N LYS A 155 34.48 -28.68 -35.87
CA LYS A 155 33.54 -28.66 -34.76
C LYS A 155 34.27 -28.82 -33.44
N TRP A 156 33.76 -28.18 -32.39
CA TRP A 156 34.19 -28.40 -31.02
C TRP A 156 32.98 -28.30 -30.10
N SER A 157 33.08 -28.84 -28.89
CA SER A 157 32.02 -28.75 -27.90
C SER A 157 32.54 -28.21 -26.57
N TYR A 158 31.67 -27.56 -25.83
CA TYR A 158 31.93 -27.13 -24.47
C TYR A 158 30.79 -27.59 -23.54
N ALA A 159 31.13 -27.96 -22.32
CA ALA A 159 30.18 -28.30 -21.27
C ALA A 159 30.26 -27.24 -20.18
N PHE A 160 29.14 -26.58 -19.91
CA PHE A 160 28.98 -25.69 -18.78
C PHE A 160 28.64 -26.51 -17.54
N GLU A 161 29.35 -26.24 -16.45
CA GLU A 161 29.07 -26.80 -15.13
C GLU A 161 28.18 -25.86 -14.31
N GLU A 162 27.43 -26.42 -13.37
CA GLU A 162 26.64 -25.60 -12.43
C GLU A 162 27.56 -24.80 -11.50
N ASN A 163 27.35 -23.49 -11.46
CA ASN A 163 28.01 -22.62 -10.49
C ASN A 163 27.11 -21.43 -10.17
N SER A 164 26.46 -21.47 -9.01
CA SER A 164 25.55 -20.42 -8.54
C SER A 164 26.22 -19.05 -8.42
N ARG A 165 27.48 -18.98 -7.98
CA ARG A 165 28.24 -17.72 -7.87
C ARG A 165 28.54 -17.08 -9.22
N LEU A 166 28.73 -17.88 -10.26
CA LEU A 166 28.94 -17.39 -11.63
C LEU A 166 27.60 -17.22 -12.38
N GLY A 167 26.52 -17.78 -11.84
CA GLY A 167 25.21 -17.84 -12.48
C GLY A 167 25.18 -18.76 -13.71
N THR A 168 26.04 -19.78 -13.76
CA THR A 168 26.04 -20.79 -14.83
C THR A 168 25.24 -22.02 -14.41
N ALA A 169 24.54 -22.61 -15.38
CA ALA A 169 23.74 -23.83 -15.25
C ALA A 169 24.27 -24.93 -16.20
N PRO A 170 24.03 -26.22 -15.88
CA PRO A 170 24.51 -27.36 -16.67
C PRO A 170 24.03 -27.32 -18.12
N ALA A 171 24.94 -27.35 -19.09
CA ALA A 171 24.56 -27.39 -20.50
C ALA A 171 25.70 -27.85 -21.39
N ARG A 172 25.35 -28.38 -22.57
CA ARG A 172 26.31 -28.72 -23.60
C ARG A 172 26.06 -27.89 -24.85
N VAL A 173 27.13 -27.35 -25.41
CA VAL A 173 27.09 -26.59 -26.65
C VAL A 173 28.06 -27.18 -27.67
N GLU A 174 27.57 -27.40 -28.89
CA GLU A 174 28.38 -27.80 -30.04
C GLU A 174 28.53 -26.61 -30.99
N TYR A 175 29.77 -26.23 -31.27
CA TYR A 175 30.10 -25.17 -32.20
C TYR A 175 30.61 -25.74 -33.52
N THR A 176 30.28 -25.08 -34.63
CA THR A 176 30.81 -25.37 -35.96
C THR A 176 31.25 -24.07 -36.61
N LEU A 177 32.54 -23.97 -36.96
CA LEU A 177 33.03 -22.85 -37.76
C LEU A 177 32.62 -23.07 -39.21
N LYS A 178 31.75 -22.22 -39.78
CA LYS A 178 31.25 -22.37 -41.16
C LYS A 178 32.19 -21.81 -42.20
N GLY A 179 32.97 -20.79 -41.83
CA GLY A 179 33.89 -20.11 -42.73
C GLY A 179 34.17 -18.68 -42.27
N PHE A 180 34.85 -17.93 -43.13
CA PHE A 180 35.19 -16.52 -42.89
C PHE A 180 34.51 -15.65 -43.92
N GLU A 181 34.04 -14.49 -43.49
CA GLU A 181 33.47 -13.49 -44.38
C GLU A 181 33.84 -12.07 -43.91
N ALA A 182 33.55 -11.09 -44.75
CA ALA A 182 33.67 -9.68 -44.39
C ALA A 182 32.30 -9.15 -44.00
N TRP A 183 32.18 -8.59 -42.80
CA TRP A 183 30.94 -7.98 -42.30
C TRP A 183 31.24 -6.53 -41.92
N LYS A 184 30.57 -5.56 -42.56
CA LYS A 184 30.80 -4.11 -42.34
C LYS A 184 32.29 -3.69 -42.33
N GLY A 185 33.10 -4.29 -43.20
CA GLY A 185 34.53 -3.98 -43.36
C GLY A 185 35.46 -4.67 -42.36
N ILE A 186 34.94 -5.46 -41.41
CA ILE A 186 35.74 -6.29 -40.50
C ILE A 186 35.70 -7.76 -40.91
N ARG A 187 36.81 -8.44 -40.68
CA ARG A 187 36.95 -9.86 -40.94
C ARG A 187 36.31 -10.67 -39.81
N VAL A 188 35.31 -11.49 -40.15
CA VAL A 188 34.57 -12.30 -39.18
C VAL A 188 34.62 -13.79 -39.50
N ALA A 189 34.56 -14.61 -38.46
CA ALA A 189 34.34 -16.03 -38.48
C ALA A 189 32.86 -16.30 -38.23
N ARG A 190 32.19 -17.00 -39.14
CA ARG A 190 30.79 -17.38 -38.96
C ARG A 190 30.71 -18.70 -38.21
N ILE A 191 30.17 -18.67 -37.00
CA ILE A 191 30.07 -19.83 -36.10
C ILE A 191 28.60 -20.15 -35.91
N GLN A 192 28.24 -21.40 -36.18
CA GLN A 192 26.94 -21.92 -35.75
C GLN A 192 27.12 -22.67 -34.44
N SER A 193 26.26 -22.44 -33.45
CA SER A 193 26.25 -23.21 -32.20
C SER A 193 24.89 -23.82 -31.91
N ALA A 194 24.90 -25.09 -31.51
CA ALA A 194 23.74 -25.82 -31.00
C ALA A 194 23.90 -25.97 -29.47
N TYR A 195 23.10 -25.25 -28.71
CA TYR A 195 23.07 -25.27 -27.24
C TYR A 195 21.94 -26.19 -26.77
N LYS A 196 22.23 -27.03 -25.78
CA LYS A 196 21.27 -27.90 -25.12
C LYS A 196 21.47 -27.83 -23.61
N ALA A 197 20.45 -27.38 -22.89
CA ALA A 197 20.44 -27.43 -21.43
C ALA A 197 20.47 -28.87 -20.94
N GLU A 198 21.09 -29.08 -19.78
CA GLU A 198 21.14 -30.35 -19.06
C GLU A 198 20.48 -30.18 -17.68
N GLY A 199 19.99 -31.27 -17.09
CA GLY A 199 19.21 -31.21 -15.83
C GLY A 199 17.72 -30.97 -16.08
N ASP A 200 17.10 -30.08 -15.30
CA ASP A 200 15.65 -29.90 -15.25
C ASP A 200 15.08 -29.00 -16.38
N SER A 201 15.95 -28.29 -17.11
CA SER A 201 15.55 -27.44 -18.24
C SER A 201 15.50 -28.22 -19.57
N LYS A 202 14.50 -27.93 -20.40
CA LYS A 202 14.37 -28.46 -21.77
C LYS A 202 14.85 -27.47 -22.85
N LEU A 203 15.49 -26.37 -22.44
CA LEU A 203 15.91 -25.30 -23.33
C LEU A 203 16.94 -25.80 -24.35
N THR A 204 16.65 -25.53 -25.62
CA THR A 204 17.58 -25.70 -26.75
C THR A 204 17.70 -24.40 -27.51
N ALA A 205 18.88 -24.10 -28.04
CA ALA A 205 19.06 -22.92 -28.88
C ALA A 205 20.00 -23.19 -30.05
N GLU A 206 19.67 -22.66 -31.22
CA GLU A 206 20.54 -22.60 -32.38
C GLU A 206 20.95 -21.15 -32.60
N VAL A 207 22.26 -20.87 -32.62
CA VAL A 207 22.80 -19.52 -32.84
C VAL A 207 23.64 -19.50 -34.11
N ASP A 208 23.40 -18.52 -34.98
CA ASP A 208 24.27 -18.18 -36.10
C ASP A 208 24.94 -16.84 -35.78
N ALA A 209 26.25 -16.87 -35.51
CA ALA A 209 27.01 -15.73 -35.01
C ALA A 209 28.19 -15.38 -35.92
N LEU A 210 28.47 -14.09 -36.02
CA LEU A 210 29.64 -13.52 -36.65
C LEU A 210 30.59 -13.03 -35.56
N VAL A 211 31.77 -13.65 -35.49
CA VAL A 211 32.81 -13.36 -34.51
C VAL A 211 33.95 -12.64 -35.19
N GLU A 212 34.34 -11.46 -34.71
CA GLU A 212 35.51 -10.76 -35.24
C GLU A 212 36.77 -11.60 -35.00
N VAL A 213 37.45 -11.98 -36.09
CA VAL A 213 38.64 -12.86 -36.04
C VAL A 213 39.75 -12.27 -35.18
N ARG A 214 39.84 -10.94 -35.11
CA ARG A 214 40.93 -10.21 -34.46
C ARG A 214 40.77 -10.10 -32.95
N THR A 215 39.54 -9.97 -32.47
CA THR A 215 39.22 -9.69 -31.07
C THR A 215 38.46 -10.82 -30.40
N GLY A 216 37.96 -11.81 -31.15
CA GLY A 216 37.09 -12.85 -30.63
C GLY A 216 35.72 -12.35 -30.17
N ASP A 217 35.39 -11.08 -30.41
CA ASP A 217 34.11 -10.49 -29.99
C ASP A 217 32.99 -10.86 -30.98
N VAL A 218 31.80 -11.15 -30.46
CA VAL A 218 30.61 -11.42 -31.29
C VAL A 218 30.08 -10.08 -31.78
N VAL A 219 30.10 -9.85 -33.09
CA VAL A 219 29.66 -8.57 -33.68
C VAL A 219 28.22 -8.60 -34.15
N TYR A 220 27.72 -9.79 -34.44
CA TYR A 220 26.33 -10.04 -34.80
C TYR A 220 25.97 -11.49 -34.45
N GLY A 221 24.74 -11.74 -34.01
CA GLY A 221 24.25 -13.10 -33.78
C GLY A 221 22.74 -13.17 -33.84
N LYS A 222 22.21 -14.26 -34.39
CA LYS A 222 20.78 -14.55 -34.36
C LYS A 222 20.57 -15.91 -33.70
N ALA A 223 19.78 -15.94 -32.63
CA ALA A 223 19.46 -17.14 -31.89
C ALA A 223 17.97 -17.49 -32.04
N SER A 224 17.70 -18.77 -32.26
CA SER A 224 16.37 -19.37 -32.14
C SER A 224 16.38 -20.29 -30.92
N VAL A 225 15.63 -19.92 -29.88
CA VAL A 225 15.53 -20.63 -28.61
C VAL A 225 14.18 -21.33 -28.53
N SER A 226 14.16 -22.58 -28.08
CA SER A 226 12.96 -23.41 -27.96
C SER A 226 12.99 -24.25 -26.70
N GLY A 227 11.83 -24.67 -26.20
CA GLY A 227 11.73 -25.48 -24.99
C GLY A 227 12.02 -24.70 -23.70
N MET A 228 11.78 -23.39 -23.71
CA MET A 228 11.83 -22.57 -22.49
C MET A 228 10.53 -22.73 -21.70
N GLU A 229 10.63 -22.53 -20.40
CA GLU A 229 9.49 -22.41 -19.50
C GLU A 229 9.42 -21.00 -18.90
N PHE A 230 8.27 -20.35 -19.03
CA PHE A 230 8.04 -18.98 -18.54
C PHE A 230 7.02 -19.01 -17.38
N GLY A 231 7.45 -18.62 -16.16
CA GLY A 231 6.65 -18.59 -14.93
C GLY A 231 7.41 -19.10 -13.69
N GLN A 232 6.91 -18.85 -12.48
CA GLN A 232 7.42 -19.38 -11.20
C GLN A 232 6.28 -20.07 -10.42
N GLY A 233 6.60 -21.03 -9.54
CA GLY A 233 5.64 -21.56 -8.55
C GLY A 233 4.60 -22.59 -9.06
N GLY A 234 4.99 -23.52 -9.94
CA GLY A 234 4.14 -24.65 -10.36
C GLY A 234 3.14 -24.34 -11.49
N VAL A 235 3.17 -23.13 -12.04
CA VAL A 235 2.47 -22.75 -13.26
C VAL A 235 3.50 -22.21 -14.26
N SER A 236 4.01 -23.09 -15.14
CA SER A 236 4.94 -22.71 -16.23
C SER A 236 4.27 -22.84 -17.60
N ALA A 237 4.56 -21.89 -18.49
CA ALA A 237 4.07 -21.91 -19.87
C ALA A 237 5.23 -22.19 -20.84
N PRO A 238 5.06 -23.07 -21.84
CA PRO A 238 6.07 -23.26 -22.88
C PRO A 238 6.31 -21.97 -23.64
N ALA A 239 7.58 -21.65 -23.89
CA ALA A 239 7.99 -20.46 -24.61
C ALA A 239 9.12 -20.77 -25.61
N SER A 240 9.19 -19.93 -26.64
CA SER A 240 10.27 -19.89 -27.62
C SER A 240 10.69 -18.44 -27.84
N ALA A 241 11.93 -18.19 -28.25
CA ALA A 241 12.38 -16.83 -28.55
C ALA A 241 13.19 -16.79 -29.83
N THR A 242 13.05 -15.70 -30.57
CA THR A 242 14.00 -15.30 -31.60
C THR A 242 14.72 -14.06 -31.10
N LEU A 243 16.04 -14.13 -30.97
CA LEU A 243 16.88 -13.05 -30.45
C LEU A 243 17.90 -12.65 -31.52
N GLU A 244 18.10 -11.35 -31.69
CA GLU A 244 19.10 -10.75 -32.57
C GLU A 244 19.99 -9.83 -31.73
N PHE A 245 21.28 -10.11 -31.77
CA PHE A 245 22.32 -9.37 -31.08
C PHE A 245 23.21 -8.70 -32.11
N GLU A 246 23.51 -7.41 -31.92
CA GLU A 246 24.40 -6.66 -32.81
C GLU A 246 25.27 -5.70 -32.00
N ARG A 247 26.57 -5.68 -32.28
CA ARG A 247 27.47 -4.61 -31.85
C ARG A 247 27.22 -3.37 -32.70
N ILE A 248 26.64 -2.33 -32.09
CA ILE A 248 26.27 -1.09 -32.77
C ILE A 248 27.37 -0.02 -32.68
N GLU A 249 28.26 -0.09 -31.69
CA GLU A 249 29.39 0.84 -31.51
C GLU A 249 30.60 0.14 -30.88
N GLY A 250 31.82 0.58 -31.22
CA GLY A 250 33.08 0.08 -30.61
C GLY A 250 34.07 -0.67 -31.52
N SER A 251 34.04 -0.46 -32.85
CA SER A 251 34.93 -1.13 -33.83
C SER A 251 36.29 -0.43 -34.01
N PRO A 252 37.38 -1.14 -34.36
CA PRO A 252 38.06 -2.12 -33.52
C PRO A 252 39.49 -1.61 -33.13
N LEU A 253 40.23 -2.30 -32.23
CA LEU A 253 41.60 -1.93 -31.78
C LEU A 253 42.50 -1.36 -32.92
N PRO A 254 43.23 -0.23 -32.75
CA PRO A 254 44.05 0.35 -33.82
C PRO A 254 45.07 -0.65 -34.42
N GLU A 255 45.26 -0.62 -35.75
CA GLU A 255 46.19 -1.49 -36.50
C GLU A 255 47.69 -1.18 -36.26
N GLY A 256 48.52 -2.23 -36.24
CA GLY A 256 50.00 -2.23 -36.24
C GLY A 256 50.63 -2.44 -34.84
N GLU A 257 51.52 -3.40 -34.54
CA GLU A 257 52.41 -4.24 -35.36
C GLU A 257 52.60 -5.64 -34.70
N ASN A 258 52.72 -6.69 -35.53
CA ASN A 258 53.29 -7.99 -35.17
C ASN A 258 54.79 -7.98 -35.53
N GLY A 259 55.68 -8.43 -34.64
CA GLY A 259 57.05 -8.84 -35.01
C GLY A 259 58.13 -8.68 -33.93
N THR A 260 58.28 -9.68 -33.07
CA THR A 260 59.44 -10.04 -32.20
C THR A 260 60.83 -9.91 -32.86
N PRO A 261 61.96 -10.07 -32.13
CA PRO A 261 62.37 -9.58 -30.80
C PRO A 261 63.77 -8.90 -30.83
N LYS A 262 64.11 -8.05 -29.87
CA LYS A 262 65.53 -7.76 -29.55
C LYS A 262 65.80 -7.77 -28.04
N VAL A 263 66.51 -8.81 -27.68
CA VAL A 263 67.30 -9.03 -26.47
C VAL A 263 68.57 -8.19 -26.56
N ASP A 264 68.85 -7.38 -25.55
CA ASP A 264 70.10 -7.39 -24.77
C ASP A 264 70.03 -6.27 -23.73
N GLN A 265 69.82 -6.62 -22.46
CA GLN A 265 70.87 -6.87 -21.45
C GLN A 265 71.55 -5.59 -20.96
N GLN A 266 71.26 -5.18 -19.73
CA GLN A 266 71.97 -5.73 -18.56
C GLN A 266 71.23 -5.44 -17.23
N PRO A 267 71.51 -6.23 -16.18
CA PRO A 267 70.63 -6.44 -15.04
C PRO A 267 71.12 -5.79 -13.74
N THR A 268 70.20 -5.59 -12.79
CA THR A 268 70.32 -5.97 -11.34
C THR A 268 69.00 -5.58 -10.64
N GLU A 269 68.21 -6.57 -10.23
CA GLU A 269 68.10 -7.11 -8.85
C GLU A 269 67.12 -6.33 -7.96
N GLN A 270 65.93 -6.90 -7.73
CA GLN A 270 65.61 -7.67 -6.51
C GLN A 270 64.19 -8.25 -6.60
N LYS A 271 64.05 -9.48 -6.09
CA LYS A 271 62.92 -10.42 -6.19
C LYS A 271 62.53 -10.86 -4.75
N PRO A 272 61.46 -11.65 -4.53
CA PRO A 272 60.21 -11.16 -3.96
C PRO A 272 59.77 -11.93 -2.71
N ALA A 273 58.67 -11.49 -2.11
CA ALA A 273 57.98 -12.19 -1.01
C ALA A 273 56.87 -13.10 -1.55
N ASP A 274 56.82 -14.32 -1.02
CA ASP A 274 55.81 -15.34 -1.21
C ASP A 274 55.43 -15.88 0.18
N THR A 275 54.15 -16.13 0.46
CA THR A 275 53.73 -17.19 1.41
C THR A 275 52.22 -17.45 1.34
N LYS A 276 51.85 -18.74 1.31
CA LYS A 276 50.51 -19.31 1.52
C LYS A 276 50.59 -20.58 2.38
N ASN A 277 49.54 -20.80 3.19
CA ASN A 277 48.94 -22.04 3.76
C ASN A 277 49.79 -23.01 4.61
N GLU A 278 49.48 -23.19 5.92
CA GLU A 278 48.54 -24.15 6.59
C GLU A 278 49.18 -25.55 6.82
N GLN A 279 49.11 -26.28 7.95
CA GLN A 279 48.33 -26.27 9.20
C GLN A 279 49.06 -27.11 10.30
N ALA A 280 48.80 -26.74 11.58
CA ALA A 280 48.81 -27.45 12.88
C ALA A 280 49.71 -28.68 13.22
N GLU A 281 50.50 -28.60 14.32
CA GLU A 281 50.28 -29.30 15.63
C GLU A 281 51.50 -29.24 16.60
N GLN A 282 51.21 -29.12 17.91
CA GLN A 282 51.87 -29.68 19.11
C GLN A 282 53.39 -29.45 19.41
N LYS A 283 53.70 -28.77 20.54
CA LYS A 283 54.12 -29.33 21.86
C LYS A 283 55.09 -28.44 22.66
N THR A 284 54.68 -28.15 23.91
CA THR A 284 55.47 -28.07 25.16
C THR A 284 56.82 -27.32 25.23
N ASP A 285 56.74 -26.18 25.93
CA ASP A 285 57.27 -25.94 27.29
C ASP A 285 58.46 -24.99 27.50
N GLN A 286 58.22 -24.10 28.46
CA GLN A 286 59.13 -23.39 29.36
C GLN A 286 59.86 -22.08 28.96
N THR A 287 59.26 -21.01 29.51
CA THR A 287 59.85 -19.90 30.29
C THR A 287 60.70 -18.85 29.57
N GLU A 288 60.17 -17.63 29.46
CA GLU A 288 60.50 -16.55 30.40
C GLU A 288 59.52 -15.36 30.32
N LYS A 289 59.20 -14.82 31.50
CA LYS A 289 58.18 -13.81 31.78
C LYS A 289 58.46 -12.45 31.10
N LYS A 290 57.42 -11.87 30.51
CA LYS A 290 57.20 -10.40 30.55
C LYS A 290 55.73 -10.13 30.81
N GLU A 291 55.48 -9.60 32.01
CA GLU A 291 54.18 -9.15 32.49
C GLU A 291 53.60 -8.06 31.57
N GLU A 292 52.44 -8.32 30.98
CA GLU A 292 51.54 -7.26 30.53
C GLU A 292 50.85 -6.64 31.75
N SER A 293 51.14 -5.36 31.97
CA SER A 293 50.49 -4.54 32.99
C SER A 293 48.99 -4.49 32.76
N LYS A 294 48.20 -5.04 33.70
CA LYS A 294 46.76 -4.78 33.81
C LYS A 294 46.54 -3.27 33.83
N LYS A 295 45.90 -2.73 32.78
CA LYS A 295 45.33 -1.36 32.79
C LYS A 295 44.39 -1.29 34.00
N LYS A 296 44.69 -0.39 34.93
CA LYS A 296 43.84 -0.08 36.09
C LYS A 296 42.47 0.37 35.55
N GLU A 297 41.39 -0.38 35.85
CA GLU A 297 40.02 0.02 35.50
C GLU A 297 39.73 1.37 36.17
N LYS A 298 39.21 2.34 35.39
CA LYS A 298 38.82 3.66 35.91
C LYS A 298 37.45 3.56 36.59
N THR A 299 37.26 4.33 37.65
CA THR A 299 35.95 4.43 38.34
C THR A 299 35.02 5.42 37.63
N ILE A 300 33.70 5.28 37.82
CA ILE A 300 32.70 6.20 37.24
C ILE A 300 32.99 7.64 37.65
N GLU A 301 33.34 7.87 38.92
CA GLU A 301 33.65 9.20 39.46
C GLU A 301 34.90 9.82 38.80
N GLU A 302 35.90 8.99 38.46
CA GLU A 302 37.10 9.46 37.75
C GLU A 302 36.81 9.84 36.29
N VAL A 303 35.90 9.13 35.61
CA VAL A 303 35.53 9.40 34.21
C VAL A 303 34.59 10.60 34.09
N THR A 304 33.70 10.80 35.06
CA THR A 304 32.58 11.77 34.98
C THR A 304 32.81 13.06 35.75
N LYS A 305 33.99 13.29 36.33
CA LYS A 305 34.30 14.43 37.21
C LYS A 305 33.91 15.81 36.64
N ASP A 306 34.08 16.01 35.33
CA ASP A 306 33.81 17.28 34.64
C ASP A 306 32.51 17.25 33.81
N PHE A 307 31.60 16.32 34.10
CA PHE A 307 30.31 16.17 33.42
C PHE A 307 29.18 16.76 34.27
N GLU A 308 28.16 17.28 33.59
CA GLU A 308 26.87 17.59 34.21
C GLU A 308 26.15 16.29 34.57
N LYS A 309 25.88 16.09 35.85
CA LYS A 309 25.14 14.92 36.35
C LYS A 309 23.64 15.22 36.40
N MET A 310 22.85 14.39 35.72
CA MET A 310 21.40 14.44 35.69
C MET A 310 20.83 13.15 36.28
N GLU A 311 20.14 13.25 37.43
CA GLU A 311 19.61 12.09 38.16
C GLU A 311 18.13 11.85 37.88
N GLY A 312 17.72 10.57 37.73
CA GLY A 312 16.34 10.14 37.55
C GLY A 312 16.28 8.65 37.20
N LEU A 313 15.42 8.23 36.26
CA LEU A 313 15.26 6.82 35.85
C LEU A 313 16.63 6.18 35.57
N PHE A 314 17.39 6.80 34.68
CA PHE A 314 18.82 6.55 34.49
C PHE A 314 19.61 7.79 34.85
N THR A 315 20.74 7.61 35.55
CA THR A 315 21.67 8.74 35.75
C THR A 315 22.42 8.98 34.45
N LEU A 316 22.34 10.21 33.94
CA LEU A 316 23.07 10.65 32.76
C LEU A 316 24.20 11.60 33.16
N TYR A 317 25.33 11.49 32.47
CA TYR A 317 26.44 12.43 32.56
C TYR A 317 26.66 13.06 31.19
N ARG A 318 26.51 14.38 31.08
CA ARG A 318 26.66 15.10 29.80
C ARG A 318 27.82 16.08 29.85
N LYS A 319 28.61 16.13 28.77
CA LYS A 319 29.67 17.13 28.60
C LYS A 319 29.59 17.70 27.18
N LYS A 320 29.38 19.02 27.10
CA LYS A 320 29.39 19.78 25.86
C LYS A 320 30.75 20.47 25.67
N GLU A 321 31.40 20.14 24.57
CA GLU A 321 32.65 20.75 24.11
C GLU A 321 32.46 21.23 22.66
N ALA A 322 33.35 22.08 22.16
CA ALA A 322 33.26 22.55 20.78
C ALA A 322 33.29 21.36 19.80
N GLY A 323 32.20 21.15 19.05
CA GLY A 323 32.05 20.06 18.08
C GLY A 323 31.81 18.66 18.69
N LYS A 324 31.63 18.54 20.02
CA LYS A 324 31.41 17.24 20.68
C LYS A 324 30.40 17.35 21.84
N ASP A 325 29.34 16.55 21.78
CA ASP A 325 28.36 16.39 22.86
C ASP A 325 28.42 14.94 23.33
N THR A 326 29.07 14.72 24.48
CA THR A 326 29.26 13.38 25.05
C THR A 326 28.16 13.10 26.06
N LEU A 327 27.49 11.97 25.93
CA LEU A 327 26.42 11.53 26.82
C LEU A 327 26.70 10.12 27.31
N TYR A 328 27.04 9.99 28.60
CA TYR A 328 27.14 8.71 29.27
C TYR A 328 25.85 8.38 30.03
N LEU A 329 25.53 7.10 30.08
CA LEU A 329 24.41 6.54 30.85
C LEU A 329 24.96 5.54 31.87
N GLU A 330 24.55 5.69 33.12
CA GLU A 330 24.84 4.74 34.20
C GLU A 330 23.72 3.71 34.30
N VAL A 331 24.04 2.45 34.02
CA VAL A 331 23.13 1.32 34.20
C VAL A 331 23.47 0.65 35.53
N ARG A 332 22.50 0.55 36.44
CA ARG A 332 22.67 -0.18 37.69
C ARG A 332 22.38 -1.68 37.50
N GLU A 333 22.96 -2.52 38.35
CA GLU A 333 22.73 -3.97 38.33
C GLU A 333 21.24 -4.32 38.46
N ASP A 334 20.47 -3.58 39.28
CA ASP A 334 19.00 -3.75 39.44
C ASP A 334 18.19 -3.29 38.23
N GLN A 335 18.83 -2.63 37.25
CA GLN A 335 18.21 -2.17 36.01
C GLN A 335 18.43 -3.12 34.83
N LEU A 336 19.34 -4.09 34.97
CA LEU A 336 19.56 -5.14 33.98
C LEU A 336 18.37 -6.10 33.93
N GLU A 337 18.13 -6.69 32.76
CA GLU A 337 17.01 -7.61 32.45
C GLU A 337 15.59 -7.02 32.64
N LYS A 338 15.45 -5.79 33.14
CA LYS A 338 14.18 -5.08 33.22
C LYS A 338 13.73 -4.57 31.86
N LEU A 339 12.42 -4.56 31.66
CA LEU A 339 11.79 -4.06 30.44
C LEU A 339 11.60 -2.54 30.50
N TYR A 340 12.03 -1.88 29.45
CA TYR A 340 11.87 -0.45 29.20
C TYR A 340 11.16 -0.24 27.87
N PHE A 341 10.40 0.83 27.78
CA PHE A 341 9.65 1.20 26.59
C PHE A 341 10.16 2.52 26.05
N LEU A 342 10.76 2.47 24.86
CA LEU A 342 11.24 3.64 24.12
C LEU A 342 10.24 4.01 23.04
N GLN A 343 9.75 5.24 23.10
CA GLN A 343 8.74 5.76 22.19
C GLN A 343 9.33 6.94 21.43
N ALA A 344 9.23 6.91 20.11
CA ALA A 344 9.71 7.96 19.23
C ALA A 344 8.54 8.62 18.49
N THR A 345 8.47 9.96 18.59
CA THR A 345 7.43 10.78 17.99
C THR A 345 8.05 11.99 17.31
N VAL A 346 7.63 12.32 16.09
CA VAL A 346 8.06 13.56 15.41
C VAL A 346 7.48 14.75 16.17
N SER A 347 8.29 15.73 16.56
CA SER A 347 7.83 16.97 17.21
C SER A 347 7.84 18.17 16.26
N GLU A 348 8.78 18.18 15.30
CA GLU A 348 8.83 19.11 14.18
C GLU A 348 9.16 18.32 12.92
N GLY A 349 8.37 18.47 11.86
CA GLY A 349 8.52 17.66 10.66
C GLY A 349 7.83 18.27 9.46
N LEU A 350 7.57 17.45 8.46
CA LEU A 350 6.96 17.90 7.21
C LEU A 350 5.45 17.96 7.33
N PRO A 351 4.76 18.86 6.60
CA PRO A 351 3.30 18.84 6.49
C PRO A 351 2.83 17.68 5.57
N SER A 352 3.38 16.47 5.75
CA SER A 352 3.03 15.25 5.04
C SER A 352 2.46 14.21 6.00
N ILE A 353 1.66 13.26 5.50
CA ILE A 353 1.04 12.24 6.34
C ILE A 353 2.06 11.29 7.00
N ILE A 354 3.28 11.18 6.45
CA ILE A 354 4.32 10.24 6.92
C ILE A 354 5.10 10.80 8.11
N LEU A 355 5.51 12.08 8.05
CA LEU A 355 6.38 12.72 9.04
C LEU A 355 5.78 14.03 9.59
N ALA A 356 4.45 14.07 9.69
CA ALA A 356 3.77 15.15 10.39
C ALA A 356 4.25 15.23 11.84
N PRO A 357 4.49 16.42 12.39
CA PRO A 357 4.70 16.54 13.82
C PRO A 357 3.50 15.97 14.59
N GLY A 358 3.74 15.45 15.79
CA GLY A 358 2.81 14.63 16.59
C GLY A 358 2.72 13.16 16.19
N ARG A 359 3.35 12.73 15.08
CA ARG A 359 3.21 11.35 14.59
C ARG A 359 4.17 10.37 15.26
N PRO A 360 3.66 9.30 15.88
CA PRO A 360 4.37 8.06 16.16
C PRO A 360 5.26 7.58 15.03
N VAL A 361 6.55 7.39 15.30
CA VAL A 361 7.50 6.80 14.34
C VAL A 361 7.79 5.35 14.69
N SER A 362 8.17 5.09 15.94
CA SER A 362 8.53 3.77 16.41
C SER A 362 8.28 3.64 17.91
N ASP A 363 7.95 2.43 18.35
CA ASP A 363 7.90 2.03 19.76
C ASP A 363 8.75 0.76 19.91
N ILE A 364 9.71 0.79 20.81
CA ILE A 364 10.66 -0.30 21.03
C ILE A 364 10.54 -0.71 22.50
N LEU A 365 10.06 -1.93 22.73
CA LEU A 365 10.20 -2.60 24.01
C LEU A 365 11.59 -3.24 24.06
N PHE A 366 12.39 -2.94 25.08
CA PHE A 366 13.74 -3.47 25.19
C PHE A 366 14.17 -3.71 26.64
N LYS A 367 15.30 -4.39 26.82
CA LYS A 367 15.99 -4.56 28.10
C LYS A 367 17.50 -4.41 27.92
N PHE A 368 18.20 -4.06 29.00
CA PHE A 368 19.66 -4.08 29.04
C PHE A 368 20.16 -5.42 29.53
N VAL A 369 21.01 -6.08 28.75
CA VAL A 369 21.58 -7.40 29.08
C VAL A 369 23.10 -7.27 29.19
N LYS A 370 23.68 -7.70 30.31
CA LYS A 370 25.14 -7.71 30.47
C LYS A 370 25.72 -8.98 29.86
N ARG A 371 26.68 -8.84 28.95
CA ARG A 371 27.45 -9.95 28.36
C ARG A 371 28.92 -9.61 28.39
N ASP A 372 29.69 -10.34 29.20
CA ASP A 372 31.12 -10.10 29.42
C ASP A 372 31.41 -8.63 29.82
N GLU A 373 32.17 -7.91 28.99
CA GLU A 373 32.55 -6.48 29.16
C GLU A 373 31.65 -5.52 28.36
N GLN A 374 30.45 -5.96 27.97
CA GLN A 374 29.48 -5.17 27.22
C GLN A 374 28.08 -5.19 27.87
N ILE A 375 27.31 -4.14 27.60
CA ILE A 375 25.87 -4.06 27.84
C ILE A 375 25.17 -4.02 26.48
N LEU A 376 24.25 -4.95 26.25
CA LEU A 376 23.47 -5.05 25.01
C LEU A 376 22.10 -4.41 25.19
N LEU A 377 21.59 -3.76 24.14
CA LEU A 377 20.21 -3.33 24.03
C LEU A 377 19.43 -4.41 23.29
N VAL A 378 18.57 -5.14 24.00
CA VAL A 378 17.88 -6.34 23.51
C VAL A 378 16.38 -6.10 23.42
N VAL A 379 15.79 -6.36 22.25
CA VAL A 379 14.34 -6.33 22.01
C VAL A 379 13.80 -7.76 22.15
N PRO A 380 13.00 -8.07 23.19
CA PRO A 380 12.52 -9.41 23.41
C PRO A 380 11.42 -9.80 22.41
N ASN A 381 11.38 -11.08 22.03
CA ASN A 381 10.24 -11.59 21.25
C ASN A 381 9.03 -11.82 22.16
N ILE A 382 8.04 -10.93 22.04
CA ILE A 382 6.80 -10.98 22.85
C ILE A 382 5.59 -11.51 22.08
N GLY A 383 5.78 -11.88 20.81
CA GLY A 383 4.72 -12.41 19.94
C GLY A 383 4.39 -13.87 20.22
N PHE A 384 5.34 -14.63 20.76
CA PHE A 384 5.19 -16.04 21.11
C PHE A 384 5.46 -16.22 22.60
N ARG A 385 4.49 -16.73 23.36
CA ARG A 385 4.61 -16.83 24.82
C ARG A 385 4.31 -18.25 25.30
N ALA A 386 5.12 -18.72 26.23
CA ALA A 386 4.92 -19.98 26.94
C ALA A 386 5.38 -19.82 28.40
N ASN A 387 4.96 -20.74 29.27
CA ASN A 387 5.48 -20.81 30.63
C ASN A 387 6.97 -21.21 30.58
N PRO A 388 7.91 -20.35 31.02
CA PRO A 388 9.35 -20.59 30.89
C PRO A 388 9.82 -21.84 31.64
N ASN A 389 9.08 -22.30 32.65
CA ASN A 389 9.42 -23.48 33.45
C ASN A 389 9.03 -24.82 32.80
N THR A 390 8.52 -24.81 31.56
CA THR A 390 8.04 -26.00 30.84
C THR A 390 8.95 -26.38 29.66
N PRO A 391 8.89 -27.63 29.16
CA PRO A 391 9.60 -28.00 27.93
C PRO A 391 9.24 -27.12 26.73
N ILE A 392 7.96 -26.76 26.59
CA ILE A 392 7.50 -25.89 25.51
C ILE A 392 8.03 -24.46 25.68
N GLY A 393 8.13 -23.95 26.92
CA GLY A 393 8.80 -22.68 27.22
C GLY A 393 10.24 -22.61 26.70
N ARG A 394 11.04 -23.64 26.99
CA ARG A 394 12.41 -23.75 26.46
C ARG A 394 12.46 -23.88 24.94
N SER A 395 11.45 -24.51 24.33
CA SER A 395 11.36 -24.59 22.87
C SER A 395 11.08 -23.21 22.27
N VAL A 396 10.12 -22.47 22.81
CA VAL A 396 9.77 -21.11 22.37
C VAL A 396 11.00 -20.19 22.47
N GLU A 397 11.69 -20.20 23.59
CA GLU A 397 12.93 -19.42 23.80
C GLU A 397 14.02 -19.74 22.75
N ARG A 398 14.13 -21.01 22.32
CA ARG A 398 15.10 -21.42 21.28
C ARG A 398 14.64 -21.13 19.86
N SER A 399 13.33 -21.15 19.62
CA SER A 399 12.72 -21.00 18.30
C SER A 399 12.47 -19.54 17.92
N PHE A 400 12.25 -18.66 18.89
CA PHE A 400 11.90 -17.26 18.69
C PHE A 400 12.90 -16.35 19.40
N ALA A 401 14.00 -16.06 18.71
CA ALA A 401 15.12 -15.31 19.27
C ALA A 401 14.77 -13.82 19.52
N ASP A 402 15.37 -13.27 20.57
CA ASP A 402 15.43 -11.83 20.83
C ASP A 402 16.32 -11.12 19.81
N ALA A 403 16.04 -9.85 19.52
CA ALA A 403 16.85 -9.02 18.63
C ALA A 403 17.84 -8.14 19.41
N TYR A 404 19.05 -7.96 18.90
CA TYR A 404 20.07 -7.06 19.47
C TYR A 404 20.16 -5.80 18.61
N LEU A 405 19.81 -4.63 19.16
CA LEU A 405 19.87 -3.37 18.41
C LEU A 405 21.22 -2.67 18.55
N GLU A 406 21.82 -2.72 19.75
CA GLU A 406 23.08 -2.04 20.04
C GLU A 406 23.92 -2.81 21.08
N ALA A 407 25.24 -2.58 21.05
CA ALA A 407 26.20 -3.14 22.00
C ALA A 407 27.13 -2.04 22.53
N PHE A 408 27.02 -1.75 23.83
CA PHE A 408 27.82 -0.75 24.51
C PHE A 408 28.98 -1.37 25.26
N LYS A 409 30.18 -0.83 25.07
CA LYS A 409 31.33 -1.16 25.92
C LYS A 409 31.14 -0.52 27.30
N ILE A 410 31.53 -1.24 28.35
CA ILE A 410 31.59 -0.69 29.71
C ILE A 410 32.84 0.21 29.82
N GLU A 411 32.65 1.51 29.95
CA GLU A 411 33.75 2.49 30.03
C GLU A 411 34.32 2.63 31.45
N ALA A 412 33.48 2.45 32.45
CA ALA A 412 33.86 2.45 33.86
C ALA A 412 32.84 1.67 34.71
N LYS A 413 33.28 1.24 35.89
CA LYS A 413 32.45 0.58 36.92
C LYS A 413 32.54 1.37 38.22
N ASP A 414 31.51 1.33 39.06
CA ASP A 414 31.67 1.82 40.43
C ASP A 414 32.58 0.88 41.25
N LYS A 415 32.96 1.31 42.45
CA LYS A 415 33.88 0.54 43.32
C LYS A 415 33.37 -0.85 43.68
N ASP A 416 32.05 -1.02 43.70
CA ASP A 416 31.37 -2.27 44.06
C ASP A 416 31.05 -3.14 42.83
N GLY A 417 31.29 -2.65 41.61
CA GLY A 417 31.00 -3.36 40.36
C GLY A 417 29.51 -3.51 40.04
N LYS A 418 28.65 -2.71 40.67
CA LYS A 418 27.18 -2.74 40.55
C LYS A 418 26.61 -1.66 39.63
N LYS A 419 27.45 -0.72 39.19
CA LYS A 419 27.07 0.32 38.24
C LYS A 419 28.01 0.29 37.05
N PHE A 420 27.45 0.43 35.86
CA PHE A 420 28.17 0.35 34.60
C PHE A 420 27.95 1.65 33.82
N LEU A 421 29.03 2.32 33.47
CA LEU A 421 28.98 3.53 32.64
C LEU A 421 29.13 3.14 31.17
N ILE A 422 28.16 3.50 30.34
CA ILE A 422 28.14 3.23 28.90
C ILE A 422 28.03 4.53 28.09
N ASP A 423 28.67 4.56 26.91
CA ASP A 423 28.58 5.68 25.96
C ASP A 423 27.34 5.57 25.08
N VAL A 424 26.38 6.47 25.29
CA VAL A 424 25.13 6.56 24.51
C VAL A 424 25.10 7.81 23.63
N SER A 425 26.25 8.46 23.41
CA SER A 425 26.35 9.72 22.66
C SER A 425 25.74 9.63 21.26
N ASN A 426 25.76 8.44 20.64
CA ASN A 426 25.23 8.22 19.29
C ASN A 426 23.88 7.49 19.26
N LEU A 427 23.39 6.94 20.37
CA LEU A 427 22.19 6.09 20.39
C LEU A 427 20.96 6.81 19.81
N PHE A 428 20.75 8.07 20.20
CA PHE A 428 19.60 8.87 19.77
C PHE A 428 19.93 9.80 18.59
N ARG A 429 21.13 9.68 17.99
CA ARG A 429 21.55 10.38 16.76
C ARG A 429 21.80 9.42 15.59
N SER A 430 21.80 8.12 15.87
CA SER A 430 21.80 7.06 14.86
C SER A 430 20.39 6.86 14.30
N ASP A 431 20.28 5.95 13.34
CA ASP A 431 19.02 5.56 12.73
C ASP A 431 18.29 4.47 13.53
N LEU A 432 18.27 4.57 14.87
CA LEU A 432 17.70 3.58 15.80
C LEU A 432 16.25 3.21 15.46
N ILE A 433 15.49 4.17 14.92
CA ILE A 433 14.07 4.04 14.58
C ILE A 433 13.82 3.96 13.07
N GLN A 434 14.87 3.76 12.25
CA GLN A 434 14.79 3.69 10.78
C GLN A 434 14.11 4.92 10.15
N ILE A 435 14.31 6.10 10.74
CA ILE A 435 13.72 7.36 10.28
C ILE A 435 14.26 7.79 8.92
N GLN A 436 15.47 7.35 8.54
CA GLN A 436 16.05 7.69 7.24
C GLN A 436 15.20 7.22 6.05
N GLN A 437 14.61 6.02 6.14
CA GLN A 437 13.74 5.49 5.09
C GLN A 437 12.43 6.30 5.00
N LEU A 438 11.87 6.67 6.15
CA LEU A 438 10.66 7.51 6.21
C LEU A 438 10.92 8.92 5.67
N ALA A 439 12.07 9.50 6.00
CA ALA A 439 12.51 10.79 5.49
C ALA A 439 12.64 10.78 3.96
N SER A 440 13.27 9.74 3.42
CA SER A 440 13.40 9.52 1.97
C SER A 440 12.05 9.38 1.27
N ALA A 441 11.15 8.58 1.85
CA ALA A 441 9.80 8.38 1.31
C ALA A 441 8.96 9.68 1.37
N ALA A 442 8.97 10.38 2.50
CA ALA A 442 8.18 11.61 2.68
C ALA A 442 8.65 12.77 1.81
N ALA A 443 9.96 12.84 1.53
CA ALA A 443 10.54 13.89 0.70
C ALA A 443 10.70 13.52 -0.78
N GLY A 444 10.33 12.29 -1.19
CA GLY A 444 10.37 11.86 -2.59
C GLY A 444 11.78 11.82 -3.20
N GLY A 445 12.76 11.34 -2.44
CA GLY A 445 14.16 11.25 -2.88
C GLY A 445 15.01 10.40 -1.94
N ASN A 446 16.33 10.41 -2.16
CA ASN A 446 17.26 9.67 -1.30
C ASN A 446 17.90 10.63 -0.31
N TYR A 447 17.55 10.48 0.97
CA TYR A 447 18.04 11.31 2.07
C TYR A 447 18.80 10.45 3.07
N SER A 448 19.96 10.91 3.50
CA SER A 448 20.79 10.26 4.53
C SER A 448 21.01 11.19 5.72
N ILE A 449 21.16 10.62 6.92
CA ILE A 449 21.42 11.39 8.13
C ILE A 449 22.79 12.09 8.02
N ASP A 450 22.78 13.42 8.11
CA ASP A 450 23.97 14.24 8.30
C ASP A 450 24.32 14.23 9.80
N ARG A 451 25.31 13.41 10.16
CA ARG A 451 25.73 13.22 11.55
C ARG A 451 26.35 14.48 12.18
N GLU A 452 26.93 15.37 11.38
CA GLU A 452 27.55 16.60 11.88
C GLU A 452 26.49 17.66 12.22
N LYS A 453 25.38 17.66 11.49
CA LYS A 453 24.25 18.58 11.71
C LYS A 453 23.14 18.02 12.61
N THR A 454 23.20 16.72 12.93
CA THR A 454 22.27 16.07 13.85
C THR A 454 22.68 16.28 15.30
N VAL A 455 21.83 16.92 16.11
CA VAL A 455 22.17 17.41 17.46
C VAL A 455 21.07 17.15 18.48
N TYR A 456 21.45 17.13 19.78
CA TYR A 456 20.51 17.07 20.89
C TYR A 456 20.03 18.47 21.27
N ASN A 457 18.75 18.78 21.00
CA ASN A 457 18.12 20.01 21.46
C ASN A 457 17.91 19.98 22.98
N GLN A 458 17.32 18.89 23.49
CA GLN A 458 17.01 18.73 24.90
C GLN A 458 17.34 17.32 25.40
N VAL A 459 17.81 17.24 26.64
CA VAL A 459 17.96 15.99 27.39
C VAL A 459 17.45 16.30 28.79
N LYS A 460 16.36 15.67 29.21
CA LYS A 460 15.73 15.88 30.51
C LYS A 460 15.54 14.52 31.16
N VAL A 461 15.95 14.39 32.42
CA VAL A 461 15.78 13.17 33.21
C VAL A 461 14.75 13.43 34.31
N PHE A 462 13.83 12.49 34.48
CA PHE A 462 12.80 12.51 35.51
C PHE A 462 12.84 11.20 36.30
N PRO A 463 12.15 11.10 37.45
CA PRO A 463 12.19 9.90 38.29
C PRO A 463 11.83 8.60 37.56
N ASN A 464 10.83 8.64 36.67
CA ASN A 464 10.28 7.45 36.01
C ASN A 464 10.47 7.43 34.49
N ASN A 465 11.06 8.49 33.92
CA ASN A 465 11.26 8.58 32.48
C ASN A 465 12.49 9.43 32.10
N LEU A 466 12.99 9.19 30.89
CA LEU A 466 14.03 9.97 30.21
C LEU A 466 13.42 10.57 28.94
N PHE A 467 13.63 11.86 28.72
CA PHE A 467 13.22 12.58 27.52
C PHE A 467 14.46 13.08 26.77
N VAL A 468 14.59 12.70 25.50
CA VAL A 468 15.66 13.18 24.61
C VAL A 468 15.02 13.72 23.33
N GLN A 469 15.33 14.96 22.99
CA GLN A 469 14.91 15.57 21.73
C GLN A 469 16.12 15.69 20.81
N THR A 470 16.04 15.01 19.66
CA THR A 470 17.07 15.05 18.62
C THR A 470 16.56 15.83 17.42
N ALA A 471 17.27 16.89 17.04
CA ALA A 471 17.12 17.54 15.75
C ALA A 471 17.96 16.78 14.73
N TYR A 472 17.31 15.93 13.95
CA TYR A 472 17.91 15.26 12.80
C TYR A 472 18.03 16.22 11.63
N HIS A 473 19.18 16.17 10.97
CA HIS A 473 19.36 16.79 9.68
C HIS A 473 19.62 15.70 8.66
N PHE A 474 18.87 15.72 7.57
CA PHE A 474 19.09 14.83 6.44
C PHE A 474 19.58 15.64 5.24
N THR A 475 20.61 15.11 4.57
CA THR A 475 21.11 15.61 3.30
C THR A 475 20.76 14.65 2.19
N GLY A 476 20.34 15.19 1.06
CA GLY A 476 19.95 14.35 -0.07
C GLY A 476 19.78 15.16 -1.35
N SER A 477 19.20 14.53 -2.36
CA SER A 477 18.65 15.23 -3.50
C SER A 477 17.27 14.67 -3.79
N PRO A 478 16.31 15.51 -4.24
CA PRO A 478 15.10 14.99 -4.84
C PRO A 478 15.51 14.18 -6.06
N SER A 479 14.81 13.09 -6.33
CA SER A 479 14.99 12.37 -7.58
C SER A 479 14.66 13.31 -8.75
N ARG A 480 15.69 13.91 -9.38
CA ARG A 480 15.54 14.66 -10.63
C ARG A 480 15.29 13.66 -11.75
N GLY A 481 14.03 13.31 -11.94
CA GLY A 481 13.56 12.43 -12.99
C GLY A 481 12.23 11.83 -12.57
N GLY A 482 11.16 12.17 -13.29
CA GLY A 482 9.83 11.61 -13.07
C GLY A 482 9.91 10.08 -12.98
N GLY A 483 9.64 9.56 -11.79
CA GLY A 483 9.72 8.15 -11.43
C GLY A 483 8.86 7.90 -10.19
N LEU A 484 8.66 6.64 -9.81
CA LEU A 484 7.71 6.24 -8.78
C LEU A 484 7.92 6.97 -7.43
N ALA A 485 9.15 7.28 -7.02
CA ALA A 485 9.44 8.04 -5.80
C ALA A 485 9.05 9.54 -5.90
N GLY A 486 9.24 10.16 -7.06
CA GLY A 486 8.76 11.53 -7.32
C GLY A 486 7.25 11.60 -7.51
N LEU A 487 6.64 10.55 -8.07
CA LEU A 487 5.19 10.38 -8.19
C LEU A 487 4.54 10.11 -6.83
N LEU A 488 5.11 9.24 -6.00
CA LEU A 488 4.68 8.98 -4.62
C LEU A 488 4.90 10.20 -3.74
N GLY A 489 6.03 10.90 -3.89
CA GLY A 489 6.26 12.20 -3.29
C GLY A 489 5.15 13.18 -3.68
N GLY A 490 4.84 13.34 -4.97
CA GLY A 490 3.74 14.22 -5.43
C GLY A 490 2.34 13.80 -4.96
N LEU A 491 2.06 12.49 -4.87
CA LEU A 491 0.76 11.95 -4.45
C LEU A 491 0.55 12.00 -2.92
N LEU A 492 1.61 11.95 -2.12
CA LEU A 492 1.57 11.97 -0.65
C LEU A 492 1.80 13.37 -0.06
N GLY A 493 1.66 14.42 -0.88
CA GLY A 493 1.78 15.82 -0.45
C GLY A 493 3.22 16.31 -0.35
N GLY A 494 4.05 15.92 -1.31
CA GLY A 494 5.51 16.05 -1.36
C GLY A 494 6.06 17.26 -0.62
N ALA A 495 7.12 17.01 0.15
CA ALA A 495 7.71 17.98 1.05
C ALA A 495 7.99 19.33 0.35
N ASN A 496 7.26 20.38 0.75
CA ASN A 496 7.57 21.76 0.39
C ASN A 496 8.81 22.22 1.19
N LEU A 497 9.98 21.67 0.85
CA LEU A 497 11.25 22.02 1.47
C LEU A 497 11.70 23.41 1.01
N ALA A 498 12.27 24.19 1.94
CA ALA A 498 12.89 25.46 1.61
C ALA A 498 14.11 25.29 0.67
N ASP A 499 14.88 24.21 0.85
CA ASP A 499 15.90 23.74 -0.10
C ASP A 499 15.75 22.21 -0.27
N PRO A 500 15.56 21.70 -1.50
CA PRO A 500 15.39 20.28 -1.78
C PRO A 500 16.56 19.37 -1.33
N ARG A 501 17.70 19.92 -0.94
CA ARG A 501 18.87 19.13 -0.49
C ARG A 501 18.95 18.96 1.03
N SER A 502 18.08 19.64 1.77
CA SER A 502 18.17 19.78 3.21
C SER A 502 16.81 19.52 3.85
N LEU A 503 16.74 18.47 4.66
CA LEU A 503 15.52 18.06 5.35
C LEU A 503 15.78 18.01 6.87
N PRO A 504 15.35 19.03 7.63
CA PRO A 504 15.37 18.98 9.09
C PRO A 504 14.12 18.28 9.64
N ILE A 505 14.30 17.40 10.62
CA ILE A 505 13.20 16.73 11.36
C ILE A 505 13.61 16.65 12.84
N THR A 506 12.72 17.03 13.75
CA THR A 506 12.94 16.89 15.19
C THR A 506 12.13 15.70 15.72
N VAL A 507 12.79 14.81 16.46
CA VAL A 507 12.20 13.61 17.07
C VAL A 507 12.34 13.67 18.59
N ASN A 508 11.24 13.42 19.29
CA ASN A 508 11.20 13.26 20.72
C ASN A 508 11.22 11.76 21.06
N TYR A 509 12.24 11.36 21.82
CA TYR A 509 12.39 10.06 22.43
C TYR A 509 11.96 10.12 23.89
N ASN A 510 10.99 9.27 24.25
CA ASN A 510 10.54 9.10 25.61
C ASN A 510 10.81 7.65 26.04
N LEU A 511 11.61 7.48 27.09
CA LEU A 511 12.00 6.17 27.62
C LEU A 511 11.45 6.01 29.03
N TRP A 512 10.72 4.91 29.26
CA TRP A 512 10.05 4.60 30.53
C TRP A 512 10.41 3.20 31.00
N GLU A 513 10.41 2.96 32.31
CA GLU A 513 10.31 1.59 32.84
C GLU A 513 8.91 1.07 32.53
N LEU A 514 8.80 -0.11 31.89
CA LEU A 514 7.50 -0.65 31.52
C LEU A 514 6.80 -1.17 32.79
N PRO A 515 5.58 -0.68 33.12
CA PRO A 515 4.87 -1.17 34.29
C PRO A 515 4.37 -2.60 34.04
N VAL A 516 4.91 -3.57 34.80
CA VAL A 516 4.53 -5.00 34.72
C VAL A 516 3.85 -5.52 35.99
N ASP A 517 4.05 -4.85 37.14
CA ASP A 517 3.55 -5.27 38.47
C ASP A 517 2.79 -4.14 39.21
N ASN A 518 2.01 -3.34 38.48
CA ASN A 518 1.29 -2.19 39.04
C ASN A 518 -0.17 -2.49 39.46
N GLY A 519 -0.55 -3.77 39.50
CA GLY A 519 -1.93 -4.21 39.80
C GLY A 519 -2.89 -4.16 38.61
N TYR A 520 -2.46 -3.72 37.43
CA TYR A 520 -3.32 -3.71 36.24
C TYR A 520 -3.67 -5.13 35.79
N ARG A 521 -4.96 -5.39 35.61
CA ARG A 521 -5.48 -6.66 35.12
C ARG A 521 -5.77 -6.59 33.61
N PRO A 522 -5.09 -7.37 32.75
CA PRO A 522 -5.46 -7.54 31.35
C PRO A 522 -6.90 -8.05 31.22
N ARG A 523 -7.62 -7.61 30.19
CA ARG A 523 -9.00 -8.04 29.93
C ARG A 523 -9.11 -8.69 28.56
N TYR A 524 -9.71 -9.87 28.49
CA TYR A 524 -9.87 -10.59 27.24
C TYR A 524 -10.80 -9.86 26.27
N TYR A 525 -10.41 -9.90 25.00
CA TYR A 525 -11.24 -9.44 23.90
C TYR A 525 -12.40 -10.40 23.61
N ASP A 526 -13.55 -9.83 23.28
CA ASP A 526 -14.70 -10.54 22.73
C ASP A 526 -15.10 -9.84 21.42
N PRO A 527 -15.24 -10.56 20.30
CA PRO A 527 -15.48 -9.95 19.00
C PRO A 527 -16.81 -9.22 18.88
N ARG A 528 -17.74 -9.40 19.83
CA ARG A 528 -19.03 -8.71 19.89
C ARG A 528 -18.93 -7.28 20.43
N VAL A 529 -17.78 -6.89 21.00
CA VAL A 529 -17.55 -5.55 21.55
C VAL A 529 -16.28 -4.93 20.94
N GLY A 530 -16.44 -3.78 20.31
CA GLY A 530 -15.39 -3.12 19.54
C GLY A 530 -14.28 -2.46 20.34
N TYR A 531 -13.27 -3.23 20.75
CA TYR A 531 -12.04 -2.73 21.35
C TYR A 531 -10.82 -2.98 20.45
N PHE A 532 -9.85 -2.06 20.47
CA PHE A 532 -8.49 -2.33 20.00
C PHE A 532 -7.84 -3.39 20.88
N THR A 533 -6.89 -4.16 20.32
CA THR A 533 -6.26 -5.26 21.04
C THR A 533 -4.74 -5.27 20.91
N THR A 534 -4.07 -5.79 21.93
CA THR A 534 -2.74 -6.41 21.78
C THR A 534 -2.90 -7.93 21.71
N GLU A 535 -2.08 -8.60 20.91
CA GLU A 535 -2.19 -10.03 20.67
C GLU A 535 -0.85 -10.76 20.72
N PHE A 536 -0.90 -12.04 21.08
CA PHE A 536 0.24 -12.95 21.09
C PHE A 536 -0.23 -14.39 20.92
N LEU A 537 0.66 -15.25 20.44
CA LEU A 537 0.43 -16.69 20.35
C LEU A 537 0.76 -17.35 21.69
N ASP A 538 -0.24 -17.98 22.32
CA ASP A 538 -0.08 -18.76 23.55
C ASP A 538 0.31 -20.20 23.23
N MET A 539 1.60 -20.48 23.33
CA MET A 539 2.21 -21.77 23.02
C MET A 539 2.01 -22.80 24.14
N ASN A 540 1.30 -22.48 25.22
CA ASN A 540 1.06 -23.44 26.30
C ASN A 540 0.00 -24.50 25.96
N ASN A 541 -0.87 -24.27 24.97
CA ASN A 541 -1.99 -25.14 24.66
C ASN A 541 -2.09 -25.45 23.15
N GLU A 542 -2.50 -26.67 22.80
CA GLU A 542 -2.67 -27.14 21.42
C GLU A 542 -4.14 -27.04 20.99
N VAL A 543 -4.67 -25.81 20.88
CA VAL A 543 -6.01 -25.53 20.33
C VAL A 543 -5.89 -24.90 18.94
N PRO A 544 -6.90 -25.00 18.05
CA PRO A 544 -6.80 -24.43 16.71
C PRO A 544 -6.54 -22.91 16.66
N ASP A 545 -7.10 -22.14 17.61
CA ASP A 545 -6.75 -20.72 17.81
C ASP A 545 -5.95 -20.56 19.11
N GLN A 546 -4.63 -20.44 18.96
CA GLN A 546 -3.70 -20.18 20.07
C GLN A 546 -3.55 -18.67 20.37
N THR A 547 -4.22 -17.80 19.60
CA THR A 547 -4.03 -16.35 19.72
C THR A 547 -4.79 -15.82 20.92
N LYS A 548 -4.07 -15.30 21.91
CA LYS A 548 -4.66 -14.53 23.01
C LYS A 548 -4.68 -13.06 22.66
N ARG A 549 -5.82 -12.41 22.94
CA ARG A 549 -6.07 -11.00 22.66
C ARG A 549 -6.55 -10.29 23.92
N TYR A 550 -5.86 -9.21 24.29
CA TYR A 550 -6.27 -8.32 25.38
C TYR A 550 -6.74 -6.98 24.82
N ILE A 551 -7.85 -6.47 25.34
CA ILE A 551 -8.33 -5.15 24.96
C ILE A 551 -7.37 -4.05 25.46
N LEU A 552 -7.27 -2.98 24.69
CA LEU A 552 -6.55 -1.79 25.11
C LEU A 552 -7.46 -0.92 25.98
N ARG A 553 -7.04 -0.61 27.21
CA ARG A 553 -7.82 0.25 28.12
C ARG A 553 -6.94 0.92 29.18
N TRP A 554 -7.45 1.99 29.80
CA TRP A 554 -6.78 2.66 30.91
C TRP A 554 -6.87 1.85 32.21
N HIS A 555 -5.88 2.05 33.09
CA HIS A 555 -5.93 1.50 34.44
C HIS A 555 -6.78 2.43 35.33
N LEU A 556 -8.08 2.14 35.42
CA LEU A 556 -9.02 2.86 36.27
C LEU A 556 -9.56 1.94 37.36
N GLU A 557 -9.33 2.33 38.61
CA GLU A 557 -9.87 1.70 39.80
C GLU A 557 -10.50 2.77 40.68
N LYS A 558 -11.62 2.45 41.35
CA LYS A 558 -12.22 3.38 42.32
C LYS A 558 -11.26 3.63 43.48
N ALA A 559 -11.19 4.88 43.93
CA ALA A 559 -10.47 5.26 45.14
C ALA A 559 -11.09 4.61 46.39
N ASP A 560 -12.43 4.63 46.49
CA ASP A 560 -13.19 3.80 47.43
C ASP A 560 -13.89 2.66 46.68
N PRO A 561 -13.40 1.41 46.77
CA PRO A 561 -13.99 0.28 46.05
C PRO A 561 -15.42 -0.06 46.52
N ASN A 562 -15.80 0.33 47.74
CA ASN A 562 -17.10 0.01 48.35
C ASN A 562 -18.16 1.09 48.09
N ALA A 563 -17.75 2.30 47.72
CA ALA A 563 -18.69 3.35 47.37
C ALA A 563 -19.43 3.03 46.05
N PRO A 564 -20.75 3.31 45.94
CA PRO A 564 -21.49 3.18 44.69
C PRO A 564 -20.95 4.09 43.58
N LEU A 565 -20.41 5.25 43.95
CA LEU A 565 -19.79 6.23 43.06
C LEU A 565 -18.54 6.80 43.75
N SER A 566 -17.38 6.68 43.12
CA SER A 566 -16.09 7.18 43.66
C SER A 566 -15.25 7.76 42.54
N PRO A 567 -14.45 8.82 42.78
CA PRO A 567 -13.37 9.18 41.87
C PRO A 567 -12.39 8.01 41.71
N PRO A 568 -11.65 7.91 40.59
CA PRO A 568 -10.62 6.91 40.43
C PRO A 568 -9.40 7.22 41.32
N LYS A 569 -8.58 6.21 41.61
CA LYS A 569 -7.26 6.40 42.25
C LYS A 569 -6.37 7.33 41.42
N GLN A 570 -6.41 7.17 40.09
CA GLN A 570 -5.71 8.01 39.13
C GLN A 570 -6.67 8.34 37.97
N PRO A 571 -7.07 9.61 37.79
CA PRO A 571 -7.90 10.00 36.65
C PRO A 571 -7.09 10.09 35.35
N ILE A 572 -7.76 9.95 34.22
CA ILE A 572 -7.19 10.22 32.89
C ILE A 572 -7.17 11.74 32.70
N VAL A 573 -5.98 12.34 32.81
CA VAL A 573 -5.83 13.81 32.67
C VAL A 573 -5.42 14.16 31.24
N PHE A 574 -6.23 14.98 30.57
CA PHE A 574 -5.94 15.58 29.27
C PHE A 574 -5.65 17.07 29.40
N TRP A 575 -4.66 17.56 28.67
CA TRP A 575 -4.32 18.97 28.57
C TRP A 575 -4.69 19.51 27.19
N LEU A 576 -5.37 20.65 27.16
CA LEU A 576 -5.62 21.39 25.93
C LEU A 576 -4.39 22.21 25.59
N ASP A 577 -3.79 21.95 24.43
CA ASP A 577 -2.69 22.73 23.87
C ASP A 577 -3.03 24.23 23.88
N ASN A 578 -2.05 25.06 24.25
CA ASN A 578 -2.22 26.51 24.27
C ASN A 578 -2.38 27.09 22.85
N ALA A 579 -2.03 26.34 21.81
CA ALA A 579 -2.27 26.68 20.41
C ALA A 579 -3.74 26.53 19.95
N ILE A 580 -4.62 25.86 20.73
CA ILE A 580 -6.05 25.79 20.40
C ILE A 580 -6.67 27.19 20.50
N PRO A 581 -7.30 27.72 19.43
CA PRO A 581 -7.97 29.02 19.47
C PRO A 581 -9.00 29.08 20.59
N HIS A 582 -9.06 30.21 21.30
CA HIS A 582 -9.87 30.37 22.50
C HIS A 582 -11.35 30.01 22.29
N GLU A 583 -11.90 30.37 21.12
CA GLU A 583 -13.29 30.09 20.75
C GLU A 583 -13.63 28.59 20.66
N TYR A 584 -12.65 27.70 20.43
CA TYR A 584 -12.90 26.26 20.28
C TYR A 584 -12.55 25.44 21.53
N ARG A 585 -11.84 26.03 22.52
CA ARG A 585 -11.38 25.31 23.72
C ARG A 585 -12.51 24.65 24.50
N ASP A 586 -13.66 25.32 24.61
CA ASP A 586 -14.82 24.78 25.33
C ASP A 586 -15.46 23.61 24.58
N ALA A 587 -15.60 23.71 23.25
CA ALA A 587 -16.12 22.62 22.42
C ALA A 587 -15.25 21.34 22.51
N VAL A 588 -13.92 21.51 22.47
CA VAL A 588 -12.96 20.41 22.67
C VAL A 588 -13.10 19.82 24.09
N ARG A 589 -13.14 20.67 25.12
CA ARG A 589 -13.29 20.24 26.52
C ARG A 589 -14.56 19.43 26.73
N GLU A 590 -15.69 19.93 26.25
CA GLU A 590 -16.99 19.28 26.36
C GLU A 590 -16.99 17.90 25.69
N GLY A 591 -16.43 17.79 24.47
CA GLY A 591 -16.38 16.52 23.74
C GLY A 591 -15.61 15.43 24.51
N ILE A 592 -14.54 15.79 25.22
CA ILE A 592 -13.77 14.86 26.05
C ILE A 592 -14.55 14.47 27.32
N LEU A 593 -15.09 15.47 28.02
CA LEU A 593 -15.75 15.26 29.32
C LEU A 593 -17.07 14.50 29.20
N GLU A 594 -17.69 14.47 28.03
CA GLU A 594 -18.95 13.78 27.77
C GLU A 594 -18.89 12.28 28.14
N TRP A 595 -17.72 11.66 27.98
CA TRP A 595 -17.48 10.27 28.33
C TRP A 595 -17.59 9.96 29.84
N ASN A 596 -17.46 10.96 30.72
CA ASN A 596 -17.68 10.76 32.15
C ASN A 596 -19.09 10.23 32.46
N LYS A 597 -20.09 10.54 31.62
CA LYS A 597 -21.45 9.99 31.76
C LYS A 597 -21.45 8.45 31.76
N ALA A 598 -20.62 7.82 30.92
CA ALA A 598 -20.51 6.36 30.87
C ALA A 598 -19.77 5.78 32.09
N PHE A 599 -18.71 6.44 32.54
CA PHE A 599 -17.97 6.03 33.74
C PHE A 599 -18.80 6.15 35.01
N GLU A 600 -19.60 7.21 35.15
CA GLU A 600 -20.49 7.41 36.30
C GLU A 600 -21.52 6.28 36.40
N LYS A 601 -22.03 5.76 35.26
CA LYS A 601 -22.95 4.61 35.26
C LYS A 601 -22.33 3.32 35.79
N ILE A 602 -21.01 3.18 35.72
CA ILE A 602 -20.28 2.03 36.29
C ILE A 602 -19.66 2.35 37.66
N GLY A 603 -19.97 3.51 38.23
CA GLY A 603 -19.58 3.91 39.58
C GLY A 603 -18.25 4.67 39.68
N ILE A 604 -17.69 5.13 38.56
CA ILE A 604 -16.45 5.93 38.52
C ILE A 604 -16.81 7.38 38.20
N LYS A 605 -16.64 8.27 39.18
CA LYS A 605 -16.86 9.71 39.01
C LYS A 605 -15.62 10.39 38.45
N ASP A 606 -15.78 11.39 37.59
CA ASP A 606 -14.65 12.23 37.13
C ASP A 606 -13.45 11.38 36.61
N ALA A 607 -13.76 10.29 35.89
CA ALA A 607 -12.75 9.39 35.33
C ALA A 607 -11.77 10.12 34.42
N ILE A 608 -12.28 11.12 33.69
CA ILE A 608 -11.53 11.98 32.78
C ILE A 608 -11.54 13.42 33.31
N VAL A 609 -10.38 14.06 33.33
CA VAL A 609 -10.19 15.45 33.75
C VAL A 609 -9.50 16.23 32.63
N VAL A 610 -10.05 17.37 32.24
CA VAL A 610 -9.46 18.25 31.23
C VAL A 610 -8.87 19.50 31.88
N LYS A 611 -7.64 19.84 31.52
CA LYS A 611 -6.90 21.03 31.98
C LYS A 611 -6.46 21.87 30.80
N GLN A 612 -6.17 23.14 31.03
CA GLN A 612 -5.59 24.03 30.02
C GLN A 612 -4.08 24.09 30.21
N MET A 613 -3.31 23.84 29.15
CA MET A 613 -1.86 24.07 29.15
C MET A 613 -1.58 25.58 29.33
N PRO A 614 -0.72 25.98 30.29
CA PRO A 614 -0.28 27.37 30.43
C PRO A 614 0.46 27.87 29.19
N ASP A 615 0.39 29.18 28.93
CA ASP A 615 1.10 29.80 27.79
C ASP A 615 2.63 29.80 28.01
N ASP A 616 3.09 29.70 29.26
CA ASP A 616 4.48 29.67 29.70
C ASP A 616 4.98 28.27 30.10
N ALA A 617 4.28 27.21 29.70
CA ALA A 617 4.67 25.83 29.99
C ALA A 617 6.07 25.50 29.43
N ASP A 618 6.88 24.80 30.23
CA ASP A 618 8.25 24.37 29.88
C ASP A 618 8.32 22.97 29.24
N TRP A 619 7.16 22.42 28.91
CA TRP A 619 6.93 21.13 28.25
C TRP A 619 6.05 21.33 27.01
N ASP A 620 6.05 20.36 26.10
CA ASP A 620 5.28 20.40 24.86
C ASP A 620 4.43 19.13 24.68
N HIS A 621 3.62 19.10 23.61
CA HIS A 621 2.69 18.01 23.31
C HIS A 621 3.32 16.62 23.13
N ALA A 622 4.63 16.54 22.90
CA ALA A 622 5.35 15.28 22.74
C ALA A 622 6.12 14.86 24.01
N ASP A 623 5.94 15.59 25.12
CA ASP A 623 6.26 15.11 26.47
C ASP A 623 5.16 14.14 26.94
N MET A 624 5.49 12.86 26.96
CA MET A 624 4.51 11.79 27.19
C MET A 624 4.07 11.66 28.65
N ARG A 625 4.60 12.50 29.55
CA ARG A 625 4.05 12.64 30.91
C ARG A 625 2.65 13.26 30.90
N TYR A 626 2.26 13.90 29.80
CA TYR A 626 0.97 14.53 29.63
C TYR A 626 0.22 13.88 28.47
N ASN A 627 -1.09 13.68 28.66
CA ASN A 627 -1.97 13.44 27.51
C ASN A 627 -2.42 14.79 26.98
N VAL A 628 -2.32 15.02 25.68
CA VAL A 628 -2.52 16.36 25.09
C VAL A 628 -3.48 16.31 23.91
N VAL A 629 -4.42 17.26 23.87
CA VAL A 629 -5.17 17.59 22.66
C VAL A 629 -4.46 18.73 21.95
N ARG A 630 -3.94 18.45 20.77
CA ARG A 630 -3.07 19.31 19.98
C ARG A 630 -3.83 19.96 18.83
N TRP A 631 -3.46 21.21 18.54
CA TRP A 631 -3.95 21.95 17.38
C TRP A 631 -2.87 22.11 16.33
N VAL A 632 -3.14 21.71 15.09
CA VAL A 632 -2.20 21.88 13.97
C VAL A 632 -2.81 22.71 12.86
N SER A 633 -1.98 23.21 11.95
CA SER A 633 -2.45 23.92 10.76
C SER A 633 -1.72 23.37 9.55
N SER A 634 -2.47 22.96 8.54
CA SER A 634 -1.95 22.52 7.25
C SER A 634 -2.56 23.36 6.11
N PRO A 635 -1.93 23.41 4.93
CA PRO A 635 -2.48 24.14 3.79
C PRO A 635 -3.78 23.50 3.29
N ASP A 636 -3.80 22.17 3.14
CA ASP A 636 -4.86 21.46 2.40
C ASP A 636 -5.51 20.27 3.15
N ASN A 637 -5.12 19.94 4.38
CA ASN A 637 -5.75 18.84 5.11
C ASN A 637 -6.75 19.35 6.15
N GLY A 638 -7.88 18.68 6.34
CA GLY A 638 -8.59 18.68 7.61
C GLY A 638 -8.59 17.25 8.13
N TYR A 639 -7.99 17.02 9.30
CA TYR A 639 -7.96 15.72 9.94
C TYR A 639 -7.99 15.82 11.45
N ALA A 640 -8.48 14.75 12.07
CA ALA A 640 -8.36 14.50 13.49
C ALA A 640 -7.84 13.07 13.66
N VAL A 641 -6.99 12.85 14.66
CA VAL A 641 -6.45 11.52 14.93
C VAL A 641 -6.15 11.34 16.40
N ALA A 642 -6.71 10.28 16.96
CA ALA A 642 -6.36 9.71 18.24
C ALA A 642 -5.13 8.83 18.13
N LEU A 643 -4.14 9.10 18.97
CA LEU A 643 -2.89 8.36 19.04
C LEU A 643 -2.69 7.92 20.48
N PHE A 644 -2.71 6.61 20.72
CA PHE A 644 -2.47 6.04 22.05
C PHE A 644 -1.35 5.02 21.98
N ARG A 645 -0.70 4.83 23.13
CA ARG A 645 0.39 3.88 23.30
C ARG A 645 0.07 2.98 24.48
N ALA A 646 0.13 1.67 24.25
CA ALA A 646 -0.25 0.68 25.23
C ALA A 646 0.90 -0.27 25.54
N ASN A 647 0.91 -0.79 26.76
CA ASN A 647 1.77 -1.87 27.17
C ASN A 647 1.43 -3.12 26.32
N PRO A 648 2.36 -3.63 25.49
CA PRO A 648 2.08 -4.74 24.58
C PRO A 648 2.02 -6.10 25.29
N LEU A 649 2.35 -6.17 26.58
CA LEU A 649 2.19 -7.37 27.39
C LEU A 649 0.78 -7.50 27.96
N THR A 650 0.17 -6.38 28.37
CA THR A 650 -1.05 -6.36 29.18
C THR A 650 -2.24 -5.67 28.52
N GLY A 651 -2.01 -4.79 27.53
CA GLY A 651 -3.02 -3.92 26.94
C GLY A 651 -3.30 -2.64 27.72
N GLN A 652 -2.55 -2.34 28.80
CA GLN A 652 -2.73 -1.08 29.53
C GLN A 652 -2.36 0.12 28.65
N ILE A 653 -3.28 1.07 28.44
CA ILE A 653 -2.95 2.36 27.81
C ILE A 653 -2.11 3.18 28.80
N LEU A 654 -0.96 3.67 28.33
CA LEU A 654 0.04 4.39 29.13
C LEU A 654 0.03 5.89 28.85
N ASN A 655 -0.17 6.26 27.58
CA ASN A 655 -0.20 7.64 27.11
C ASN A 655 -1.11 7.76 25.88
N ALA A 656 -1.67 8.96 25.69
CA ALA A 656 -2.51 9.30 24.57
C ALA A 656 -2.38 10.76 24.15
N SER A 657 -2.67 11.03 22.88
CA SER A 657 -2.85 12.38 22.34
C SER A 657 -3.95 12.39 21.28
N ILE A 658 -4.59 13.54 21.11
CA ILE A 658 -5.55 13.79 20.03
C ILE A 658 -4.97 14.94 19.22
N THR A 659 -4.82 14.81 17.91
CA THR A 659 -4.44 15.92 17.02
C THR A 659 -5.66 16.37 16.24
N ILE A 660 -5.92 17.69 16.20
CA ILE A 660 -7.00 18.30 15.42
C ILE A 660 -6.40 19.36 14.49
N ASP A 661 -6.69 19.27 13.18
CA ASP A 661 -6.28 20.27 12.20
C ASP A 661 -7.25 21.46 12.17
N GLY A 662 -6.70 22.67 12.21
CA GLY A 662 -7.45 23.92 12.23
C GLY A 662 -8.29 24.19 10.97
N ASN A 663 -8.07 23.49 9.86
CA ASN A 663 -8.98 23.55 8.72
C ASN A 663 -10.36 22.95 9.03
N MET A 664 -10.48 22.08 10.03
CA MET A 664 -11.78 21.60 10.53
C MET A 664 -12.63 22.75 11.08
N ALA A 665 -12.00 23.77 11.67
CA ALA A 665 -12.70 24.98 12.09
C ALA A 665 -13.04 25.92 10.92
N ARG A 666 -12.40 25.75 9.76
CA ARG A 666 -12.60 26.57 8.55
C ARG A 666 -13.41 25.84 7.47
N ILE A 667 -14.00 24.71 7.81
CA ILE A 667 -14.77 23.78 6.95
C ILE A 667 -15.86 24.46 6.11
N THR A 668 -16.49 25.52 6.63
CA THR A 668 -17.54 26.30 5.97
C THR A 668 -17.00 27.29 4.93
N ARG A 669 -15.72 27.68 5.01
CA ARG A 669 -15.13 28.79 4.23
C ARG A 669 -13.89 28.43 3.37
N ALA A 670 -12.99 27.55 3.83
CA ALA A 670 -11.61 27.51 3.31
C ALA A 670 -11.30 26.44 2.24
N GLN A 671 -11.97 25.29 2.21
CA GLN A 671 -11.47 24.16 1.39
C GLN A 671 -12.30 23.79 0.16
N PHE A 672 -13.54 24.23 0.04
CA PHE A 672 -14.35 23.84 -1.13
C PHE A 672 -14.02 24.63 -2.41
N LEU A 673 -13.09 25.59 -2.35
CA LEU A 673 -12.56 26.24 -3.55
C LEU A 673 -11.58 25.33 -4.32
N TYR A 674 -10.99 24.31 -3.70
CA TYR A 674 -9.76 23.70 -4.24
C TYR A 674 -9.79 22.21 -4.63
N ARG A 675 -10.92 21.48 -4.56
CA ARG A 675 -11.08 20.14 -5.22
C ARG A 675 -12.52 19.64 -5.10
N ILE A 676 -13.34 19.94 -6.09
CA ILE A 676 -14.71 19.41 -6.17
C ILE A 676 -14.71 18.40 -7.28
N ASP A 677 -14.71 17.14 -6.90
CA ASP A 677 -14.97 16.08 -7.84
C ASP A 677 -16.26 15.35 -7.48
N PRO A 678 -17.37 15.61 -8.20
CA PRO A 678 -18.65 14.95 -7.93
C PRO A 678 -18.61 13.45 -8.20
N LEU A 679 -17.57 12.93 -8.86
CA LEU A 679 -17.37 11.52 -9.16
C LEU A 679 -16.31 10.87 -8.26
N ALA A 680 -15.69 11.60 -7.32
CA ALA A 680 -14.73 11.04 -6.36
C ALA A 680 -15.29 9.82 -5.63
N ALA A 681 -16.54 9.92 -5.17
CA ALA A 681 -17.21 8.83 -4.46
C ALA A 681 -17.21 7.51 -5.24
N PHE A 682 -17.39 7.55 -6.57
CA PHE A 682 -17.35 6.33 -7.39
C PHE A 682 -15.95 5.73 -7.48
N ARG A 683 -14.92 6.57 -7.69
CA ARG A 683 -13.54 6.11 -7.79
C ARG A 683 -13.03 5.54 -6.46
N GLU A 684 -13.39 6.18 -5.36
CA GLU A 684 -13.06 5.67 -4.04
C GLU A 684 -13.81 4.36 -3.73
N ALA A 685 -15.08 4.24 -4.13
CA ALA A 685 -15.83 2.99 -3.99
C ALA A 685 -15.17 1.84 -4.77
N GLU A 686 -14.73 2.08 -6.00
CA GLU A 686 -13.95 1.11 -6.79
C GLU A 686 -12.63 0.74 -6.09
N GLN A 687 -11.88 1.72 -5.57
CA GLN A 687 -10.64 1.46 -4.83
C GLN A 687 -10.88 0.63 -3.56
N ARG A 688 -11.93 0.91 -2.80
CA ARG A 688 -12.31 0.17 -1.58
C ARG A 688 -12.72 -1.28 -1.89
N GLU A 689 -13.32 -1.52 -3.05
CA GLU A 689 -13.65 -2.87 -3.54
C GLU A 689 -12.41 -3.64 -4.02
N CYS A 690 -11.46 -2.98 -4.68
CA CYS A 690 -10.24 -3.61 -5.21
C CYS A 690 -9.13 -3.85 -4.16
N ASN A 691 -8.97 -2.97 -3.16
CA ASN A 691 -7.88 -3.04 -2.18
C ASN A 691 -8.25 -3.80 -0.89
N ALA A 692 -9.25 -4.69 -0.96
CA ALA A 692 -9.89 -5.31 0.20
C ALA A 692 -8.96 -6.12 1.14
N HIS A 693 -7.72 -6.42 0.72
CA HIS A 693 -6.73 -7.22 1.44
C HIS A 693 -5.47 -6.47 1.87
N LEU A 694 -5.30 -5.19 1.48
CA LEU A 694 -4.08 -4.44 1.74
C LEU A 694 -4.42 -3.10 2.44
N LEU A 695 -3.97 -2.96 3.70
CA LEU A 695 -3.79 -1.68 4.40
C LEU A 695 -5.06 -0.95 4.90
N HIS A 696 -5.91 -1.59 5.71
CA HIS A 696 -6.73 -0.85 6.68
C HIS A 696 -6.25 -1.14 8.09
N ASP A 697 -5.30 -0.32 8.54
CA ASP A 697 -4.98 -0.21 9.96
C ASP A 697 -6.17 0.47 10.66
N PRO A 698 -6.92 -0.23 11.54
CA PRO A 698 -8.11 0.31 12.18
C PRO A 698 -7.80 1.50 13.12
N ARG A 699 -6.51 1.79 13.36
CA ARG A 699 -6.04 2.97 14.10
C ARG A 699 -6.03 4.23 13.24
N ILE A 700 -6.20 4.12 11.91
CA ILE A 700 -6.20 5.27 11.00
C ILE A 700 -7.64 5.74 10.80
N CYS A 701 -7.96 6.91 11.36
CA CYS A 701 -9.22 7.61 11.13
C CYS A 701 -9.17 8.39 9.80
N THR A 702 -10.10 8.08 8.88
CA THR A 702 -10.27 8.84 7.62
C THR A 702 -11.56 9.68 7.60
N MET A 703 -12.31 9.70 8.72
CA MET A 703 -13.57 10.43 8.88
C MET A 703 -13.50 11.85 8.33
N VAL A 704 -12.39 12.52 8.59
CA VAL A 704 -12.35 13.97 8.41
C VAL A 704 -12.27 14.37 6.93
N GLN A 705 -11.50 13.65 6.10
CA GLN A 705 -11.41 13.98 4.66
C GLN A 705 -12.80 13.98 3.99
N ASP A 706 -13.65 13.03 4.37
CA ASP A 706 -15.01 12.88 3.82
C ASP A 706 -16.07 13.73 4.55
N THR A 707 -15.91 14.00 5.86
CA THR A 707 -16.84 14.88 6.59
C THR A 707 -16.71 16.34 6.22
N LEU A 708 -15.54 16.83 5.75
CA LEU A 708 -15.37 18.23 5.34
C LEU A 708 -16.37 18.64 4.26
N HIS A 709 -16.50 17.85 3.19
CA HIS A 709 -17.47 18.11 2.13
C HIS A 709 -18.91 18.08 2.65
N ARG A 710 -19.22 17.09 3.50
CA ARG A 710 -20.57 16.89 4.06
C ARG A 710 -20.97 18.00 5.02
N ALA A 711 -20.05 18.49 5.84
CA ALA A 711 -20.26 19.61 6.73
C ALA A 711 -20.42 20.93 5.97
N TRP A 712 -19.59 21.16 4.93
CA TRP A 712 -19.76 22.29 4.03
C TRP A 712 -21.14 22.29 3.37
N GLN A 713 -21.56 21.14 2.83
CA GLN A 713 -22.88 21.00 2.22
C GLN A 713 -24.00 21.14 3.26
N GLY A 714 -23.83 20.56 4.45
CA GLY A 714 -24.76 20.67 5.55
C GLY A 714 -24.97 22.11 5.97
N TYR A 715 -23.90 22.89 6.07
CA TYR A 715 -23.99 24.33 6.33
C TYR A 715 -24.66 25.10 5.18
N LEU A 716 -24.34 24.77 3.92
CA LEU A 716 -25.01 25.36 2.76
C LEU A 716 -26.52 25.09 2.80
N MET A 717 -26.94 23.85 3.04
CA MET A 717 -28.34 23.47 3.19
C MET A 717 -28.98 24.15 4.40
N ALA A 718 -28.31 24.21 5.55
CA ALA A 718 -28.79 24.89 6.75
C ALA A 718 -29.02 26.38 6.49
N SER A 719 -28.15 27.03 5.72
CA SER A 719 -28.27 28.46 5.40
C SER A 719 -29.36 28.78 4.38
N LEU A 720 -29.71 27.84 3.50
CA LEU A 720 -30.64 28.09 2.39
C LEU A 720 -32.01 27.43 2.56
N LEU A 721 -32.05 26.17 3.00
CA LEU A 721 -33.28 25.36 3.09
C LEU A 721 -33.95 25.49 4.46
N ALA A 722 -33.19 25.46 5.56
CA ALA A 722 -33.79 25.52 6.91
C ALA A 722 -34.66 26.78 7.13
N PRO A 723 -34.27 28.01 6.66
CA PRO A 723 -35.12 29.19 6.79
C PRO A 723 -36.44 29.09 6.02
N LEU A 724 -36.46 28.38 4.89
CA LEU A 724 -37.65 28.18 4.04
C LEU A 724 -38.62 27.15 4.64
N ARG A 725 -38.09 26.18 5.40
CA ARG A 725 -38.82 25.04 5.93
C ARG A 725 -39.21 25.16 7.41
N GLY A 726 -38.84 26.25 8.07
CA GLY A 726 -38.97 26.37 9.52
C GLY A 726 -38.07 25.39 10.29
N GLY A 727 -36.98 24.96 9.66
CA GLY A 727 -35.96 24.09 10.26
C GLY A 727 -35.13 24.82 11.31
N THR A 728 -34.23 24.06 11.94
CA THR A 728 -33.30 24.54 12.96
C THR A 728 -32.35 25.57 12.36
N ARG A 729 -32.37 26.78 12.90
CA ARG A 729 -31.44 27.85 12.54
C ARG A 729 -30.25 27.79 13.49
N ILE A 730 -29.05 27.92 12.94
CA ILE A 730 -27.79 27.86 13.67
C ILE A 730 -26.84 28.92 13.10
N SER A 731 -26.02 29.54 13.95
CA SER A 731 -24.94 30.40 13.46
C SER A 731 -23.82 29.55 12.88
N GLU A 732 -22.99 30.14 12.03
CA GLU A 732 -21.79 29.46 11.53
C GLU A 732 -20.88 29.00 12.68
N ASP A 733 -20.67 29.88 13.67
CA ASP A 733 -19.85 29.62 14.85
C ASP A 733 -20.35 28.42 15.67
N GLU A 734 -21.66 28.36 15.94
CA GLU A 734 -22.25 27.24 16.68
C GLU A 734 -22.24 25.93 15.86
N PHE A 735 -22.42 26.02 14.53
CA PHE A 735 -22.31 24.86 13.64
C PHE A 735 -20.89 24.26 13.67
N VAL A 736 -19.86 25.12 13.64
CA VAL A 736 -18.46 24.70 13.69
C VAL A 736 -18.09 24.18 15.08
N LYS A 737 -18.50 24.84 16.16
CA LYS A 737 -18.23 24.40 17.54
C LYS A 737 -18.87 23.04 17.83
N SER A 738 -20.12 22.84 17.42
CA SER A 738 -20.80 21.55 17.59
C SER A 738 -20.15 20.42 16.76
N TYR A 739 -19.63 20.73 15.57
CA TYR A 739 -18.81 19.78 14.80
C TYR A 739 -17.51 19.42 15.51
N ILE A 740 -16.73 20.41 15.99
CA ILE A 740 -15.48 20.18 16.73
C ILE A 740 -15.74 19.35 17.99
N ARG A 741 -16.83 19.63 18.73
CA ARG A 741 -17.23 18.84 19.88
C ARG A 741 -17.50 17.38 19.50
N SER A 742 -18.27 17.14 18.43
CA SER A 742 -18.61 15.80 17.95
C SER A 742 -17.36 14.99 17.56
N VAL A 743 -16.44 15.60 16.80
CA VAL A 743 -15.18 14.96 16.39
C VAL A 743 -14.30 14.70 17.61
N THR A 744 -14.17 15.66 18.53
CA THR A 744 -13.36 15.46 19.74
C THR A 744 -13.91 14.30 20.59
N MET A 745 -15.23 14.18 20.68
CA MET A 745 -15.90 13.08 21.37
C MET A 745 -15.61 11.71 20.71
N HIS A 746 -15.59 11.66 19.38
CA HIS A 746 -15.18 10.48 18.59
C HIS A 746 -13.73 10.08 18.88
N GLU A 747 -12.78 11.01 18.76
CA GLU A 747 -11.36 10.74 19.02
C GLU A 747 -11.12 10.30 20.47
N MET A 748 -11.87 10.85 21.42
CA MET A 748 -11.80 10.40 22.81
C MET A 748 -12.26 8.95 22.98
N GLY A 749 -13.21 8.46 22.17
CA GLY A 749 -13.61 7.05 22.19
C GLY A 749 -12.47 6.10 21.79
N HIS A 750 -11.68 6.46 20.78
CA HIS A 750 -10.46 5.72 20.44
C HIS A 750 -9.44 5.72 21.58
N ILE A 751 -9.26 6.87 22.26
CA ILE A 751 -8.40 6.97 23.44
C ILE A 751 -8.86 6.06 24.58
N LEU A 752 -10.15 5.78 24.70
CA LEU A 752 -10.70 4.83 25.67
C LEU A 752 -10.56 3.37 25.25
N GLY A 753 -10.02 3.11 24.05
CA GLY A 753 -9.74 1.79 23.49
C GLY A 753 -10.75 1.30 22.46
N LEU A 754 -11.73 2.11 22.07
CA LEU A 754 -12.83 1.68 21.20
C LEU A 754 -12.46 1.74 19.70
N ARG A 755 -12.91 0.73 18.95
CA ARG A 755 -12.90 0.74 17.48
C ARG A 755 -14.11 1.49 16.93
N HIS A 756 -14.06 1.82 15.63
CA HIS A 756 -15.21 2.33 14.90
C HIS A 756 -16.44 1.39 15.02
N ASN A 757 -17.65 1.95 14.96
CA ASN A 757 -18.88 1.17 14.93
C ASN A 757 -19.82 1.73 13.85
N PHE A 758 -19.75 1.18 12.64
CA PHE A 758 -20.45 1.68 11.45
C PHE A 758 -21.87 1.13 11.25
N VAL A 759 -22.40 0.41 12.25
CA VAL A 759 -23.82 0.02 12.30
C VAL A 759 -24.61 0.91 13.29
N ALA A 760 -23.93 1.84 13.95
CA ALA A 760 -24.49 2.67 15.01
C ALA A 760 -25.44 3.77 14.48
N SER A 761 -25.34 4.14 13.20
CA SER A 761 -26.26 5.06 12.53
C SER A 761 -27.73 4.63 12.58
N ARG A 762 -27.99 3.36 12.90
CA ARG A 762 -29.33 2.73 12.92
C ARG A 762 -30.13 2.96 14.20
N LEU A 763 -29.62 3.76 15.12
CA LEU A 763 -30.27 4.05 16.40
C LEU A 763 -31.67 4.65 16.20
N ASN A 764 -31.76 5.69 15.38
CA ASN A 764 -32.91 6.59 15.29
C ASN A 764 -33.65 6.44 13.96
N THR A 765 -34.98 6.54 13.98
CA THR A 765 -35.75 6.78 12.75
C THR A 765 -35.61 8.24 12.30
N LEU A 766 -35.98 8.58 11.06
CA LEU A 766 -36.00 9.97 10.61
C LEU A 766 -36.89 10.87 11.48
N GLU A 767 -37.97 10.34 12.06
CA GLU A 767 -38.84 11.11 12.97
C GLU A 767 -38.16 11.36 14.31
N ASP A 768 -37.44 10.37 14.84
CA ASP A 768 -36.66 10.53 16.07
C ASP A 768 -35.58 11.62 15.92
N LEU A 769 -34.98 11.74 14.74
CA LEU A 769 -33.96 12.76 14.44
C LEU A 769 -34.52 14.20 14.38
N LYS A 770 -35.84 14.38 14.27
CA LYS A 770 -36.50 15.69 14.40
C LYS A 770 -36.66 16.10 15.87
N ASP A 771 -36.76 15.14 16.77
CA ASP A 771 -36.96 15.39 18.19
C ASP A 771 -35.63 15.76 18.85
N GLY A 772 -35.40 17.07 18.98
CA GLY A 772 -34.21 17.63 19.59
C GLY A 772 -33.94 17.16 21.02
N GLU A 773 -34.99 16.95 21.82
CA GLU A 773 -34.83 16.46 23.19
C GLU A 773 -34.38 15.01 23.20
N LYS A 774 -35.00 14.19 22.35
CA LYS A 774 -34.61 12.79 22.20
C LYS A 774 -33.16 12.64 21.78
N VAL A 775 -32.72 13.32 20.71
CA VAL A 775 -31.33 13.22 20.24
C VAL A 775 -30.32 13.82 21.24
N ARG A 776 -30.69 14.84 22.03
CA ARG A 776 -29.84 15.35 23.13
C ARG A 776 -29.68 14.37 24.30
N GLN A 777 -30.62 13.45 24.49
CA GLN A 777 -30.57 12.46 25.57
C GLN A 777 -29.82 11.18 25.20
N ARG A 778 -29.94 10.72 23.94
CA ARG A 778 -29.41 9.41 23.51
C ARG A 778 -28.45 9.45 22.33
N GLY A 779 -28.18 10.62 21.77
CA GLY A 779 -27.35 10.81 20.58
C GLY A 779 -28.13 10.65 19.27
N THR A 780 -27.54 11.13 18.17
CA THR A 780 -27.99 10.87 16.80
C THR A 780 -27.65 9.44 16.36
N VAL A 781 -26.64 8.84 16.98
CA VAL A 781 -26.10 7.50 16.69
C VAL A 781 -25.94 6.67 17.96
N ALA A 782 -25.93 5.34 17.83
CA ALA A 782 -25.81 4.42 18.96
C ALA A 782 -24.44 4.49 19.64
N SER A 783 -23.42 4.82 18.87
CA SER A 783 -22.04 5.00 19.29
C SER A 783 -21.46 6.22 18.59
N VAL A 784 -20.72 7.05 19.31
CA VAL A 784 -19.95 8.15 18.70
C VAL A 784 -18.82 7.65 17.80
N MET A 785 -18.52 6.36 17.83
CA MET A 785 -17.54 5.70 16.96
C MET A 785 -18.05 5.47 15.52
N GLU A 786 -19.26 5.95 15.21
CA GLU A 786 -19.81 6.05 13.85
C GLU A 786 -19.17 7.21 13.08
N TYR A 787 -19.16 7.14 11.75
CA TYR A 787 -18.91 8.30 10.91
C TYR A 787 -20.25 8.91 10.52
N ASP A 788 -20.85 9.67 11.44
CA ASP A 788 -22.17 10.23 11.23
C ASP A 788 -22.13 11.49 10.34
N PRO A 789 -23.05 11.61 9.38
CA PRO A 789 -23.22 12.84 8.62
C PRO A 789 -23.93 13.89 9.50
N PHE A 790 -24.01 15.14 9.01
CA PHE A 790 -24.89 16.10 9.68
C PHE A 790 -26.33 15.59 9.68
N ASN A 791 -27.07 15.86 10.76
CA ASN A 791 -28.47 15.50 10.87
C ASN A 791 -29.33 16.31 9.90
N GLN A 792 -29.64 15.71 8.76
CA GLN A 792 -30.42 16.35 7.70
C GLN A 792 -31.85 16.69 8.12
N MET A 793 -32.40 15.99 9.13
CA MET A 793 -33.73 16.29 9.67
C MET A 793 -33.79 17.64 10.39
N ALA A 794 -32.64 18.22 10.78
CA ALA A 794 -32.56 19.57 11.28
C ALA A 794 -32.99 20.64 10.26
N LEU A 795 -32.96 20.33 8.96
CA LEU A 795 -33.51 21.20 7.92
C LEU A 795 -35.05 21.24 7.94
N HIS A 796 -35.71 20.27 8.58
CA HIS A 796 -37.15 20.03 8.51
C HIS A 796 -37.87 20.19 9.85
N ALA A 797 -37.14 20.44 10.94
CA ALA A 797 -37.71 20.62 12.27
C ALA A 797 -36.95 21.70 13.06
N PRO A 798 -37.65 22.52 13.87
CA PRO A 798 -37.01 23.46 14.78
C PRO A 798 -36.44 22.74 16.02
N ASN A 799 -35.52 23.40 16.72
CA ASN A 799 -34.99 22.99 18.04
C ASN A 799 -34.29 21.62 18.10
N THR A 800 -33.86 21.06 16.96
CA THR A 800 -32.99 19.87 16.92
C THR A 800 -31.53 20.28 16.70
N VAL A 801 -30.64 19.32 16.44
CA VAL A 801 -29.18 19.52 16.35
C VAL A 801 -28.66 19.03 15.01
N TYR A 802 -27.63 19.69 14.48
CA TYR A 802 -26.96 19.29 13.23
C TYR A 802 -25.86 18.24 13.43
N TRP A 803 -25.25 18.19 14.62
CA TRP A 803 -24.17 17.26 14.96
C TRP A 803 -24.50 16.50 16.23
N ASN A 804 -23.95 15.30 16.39
CA ASN A 804 -24.22 14.46 17.54
C ASN A 804 -23.87 15.18 18.86
N PRO A 805 -24.82 15.34 19.80
CA PRO A 805 -24.58 16.13 20.99
C PRO A 805 -24.07 15.34 22.21
N THR A 806 -24.13 14.00 22.18
CA THR A 806 -23.82 13.13 23.34
C THR A 806 -23.38 11.74 22.91
N ILE A 807 -22.76 10.99 23.82
CA ILE A 807 -22.53 9.54 23.68
C ILE A 807 -23.85 8.75 23.65
N GLY A 808 -23.86 7.62 22.93
CA GLY A 808 -25.04 6.79 22.69
C GLY A 808 -25.07 5.49 23.51
N PRO A 809 -26.18 4.71 23.47
CA PRO A 809 -26.34 3.48 24.25
C PRO A 809 -25.22 2.43 24.11
N TYR A 810 -24.65 2.28 22.91
CA TYR A 810 -23.54 1.37 22.67
C TYR A 810 -22.30 1.81 23.45
N ASP A 811 -22.02 3.12 23.52
CA ASP A 811 -20.85 3.66 24.21
C ASP A 811 -20.91 3.35 25.71
N TYR A 812 -22.08 3.52 26.34
CA TYR A 812 -22.29 3.14 27.73
C TYR A 812 -22.02 1.65 27.97
N TRP A 813 -22.50 0.79 27.06
CA TRP A 813 -22.32 -0.66 27.16
C TRP A 813 -20.88 -1.11 26.88
N ALA A 814 -20.20 -0.49 25.93
CA ALA A 814 -18.80 -0.77 25.65
C ALA A 814 -17.92 -0.39 26.84
N ILE A 815 -18.16 0.78 27.46
CA ILE A 815 -17.46 1.18 28.69
C ILE A 815 -17.77 0.23 29.85
N GLU A 816 -19.01 -0.26 29.98
CA GLU A 816 -19.33 -1.32 30.93
C GLU A 816 -18.48 -2.57 30.69
N TYR A 817 -18.40 -3.04 29.45
CA TYR A 817 -17.57 -4.19 29.09
C TYR A 817 -16.08 -3.96 29.36
N GLY A 818 -15.54 -2.77 29.08
CA GLY A 818 -14.11 -2.49 29.23
C GLY A 818 -13.66 -2.15 30.64
N TYR A 819 -14.49 -1.48 31.44
CA TYR A 819 -14.06 -0.81 32.67
C TYR A 819 -14.81 -1.24 33.94
N ARG A 820 -15.91 -1.98 33.85
CA ARG A 820 -16.59 -2.49 35.05
C ARG A 820 -15.69 -3.45 35.84
N GLU A 821 -15.56 -3.21 37.14
CA GLU A 821 -14.79 -4.04 38.07
C GLU A 821 -15.64 -5.20 38.62
N PHE A 822 -15.00 -6.36 38.82
CA PHE A 822 -15.59 -7.56 39.41
C PHE A 822 -14.72 -8.03 40.60
N PRO A 823 -15.02 -7.58 41.83
CA PRO A 823 -14.22 -7.94 43.01
C PRO A 823 -14.17 -9.44 43.32
N ASP A 824 -15.20 -10.19 42.91
CA ASP A 824 -15.32 -11.64 43.05
C ASP A 824 -14.54 -12.43 41.97
N ALA A 825 -13.98 -11.76 40.96
CA ALA A 825 -13.24 -12.36 39.86
C ALA A 825 -11.85 -11.73 39.73
N PRO A 826 -10.84 -12.18 40.52
CA PRO A 826 -9.55 -11.50 40.62
C PRO A 826 -8.62 -11.71 39.41
N THR A 827 -8.88 -12.68 38.53
CA THR A 827 -8.03 -13.01 37.37
C THR A 827 -8.73 -12.75 36.02
N PRO A 828 -7.99 -12.53 34.92
CA PRO A 828 -8.58 -12.39 33.59
C PRO A 828 -9.47 -13.56 33.19
N GLU A 829 -9.10 -14.79 33.56
CA GLU A 829 -9.88 -15.99 33.30
C GLU A 829 -11.19 -16.03 34.10
N ALA A 830 -11.18 -15.59 35.37
CA ALA A 830 -12.37 -15.56 36.21
C ALA A 830 -13.38 -14.51 35.72
N GLU A 831 -12.92 -13.37 35.17
CA GLU A 831 -13.80 -12.32 34.63
C GLU A 831 -14.63 -12.79 33.42
N ARG A 832 -14.16 -13.81 32.69
CA ARG A 832 -14.76 -14.22 31.41
C ARG A 832 -16.26 -14.52 31.50
N VAL A 833 -16.71 -15.09 32.62
CA VAL A 833 -18.13 -15.41 32.82
C VAL A 833 -18.98 -14.14 32.94
N HIS A 834 -18.46 -13.12 33.62
CA HIS A 834 -19.14 -11.82 33.74
C HIS A 834 -19.12 -11.07 32.42
N LEU A 835 -17.97 -11.05 31.73
CA LEU A 835 -17.81 -10.41 30.43
C LEU A 835 -18.71 -11.03 29.36
N ALA A 836 -18.84 -12.37 29.34
CA ALA A 836 -19.74 -13.06 28.42
C ALA A 836 -21.21 -12.65 28.62
N LYS A 837 -21.64 -12.43 29.88
CA LYS A 837 -23.00 -11.94 30.19
C LYS A 837 -23.24 -10.51 29.72
N ILE A 838 -22.21 -9.67 29.67
CA ILE A 838 -22.30 -8.33 29.09
C ILE A 838 -22.33 -8.43 27.57
N ALA A 839 -21.40 -9.19 26.97
CA ALA A 839 -21.23 -9.31 25.52
C ALA A 839 -22.42 -9.98 24.79
N GLN A 840 -23.14 -10.91 25.43
CA GLN A 840 -24.32 -11.55 24.84
C GLN A 840 -25.47 -10.57 24.55
N ARG A 841 -25.43 -9.34 25.09
CA ARG A 841 -26.39 -8.27 24.80
C ARG A 841 -26.22 -7.63 23.41
N ASN A 842 -25.19 -8.00 22.64
CA ASN A 842 -24.99 -7.52 21.26
C ASN A 842 -26.21 -7.71 20.33
N THR A 843 -27.14 -8.61 20.71
CA THR A 843 -28.37 -8.87 19.97
C THR A 843 -29.43 -7.78 20.16
N GLU A 844 -29.26 -6.91 21.17
CA GLU A 844 -30.05 -5.69 21.33
C GLU A 844 -29.71 -4.72 20.17
N PRO A 845 -30.69 -4.21 19.41
CA PRO A 845 -30.42 -3.42 18.20
C PRO A 845 -29.53 -2.19 18.40
N GLU A 846 -29.57 -1.56 19.58
CA GLU A 846 -28.75 -0.38 19.90
C GLU A 846 -27.33 -0.74 20.39
N LEU A 847 -27.03 -2.03 20.54
CA LEU A 847 -25.72 -2.56 20.98
C LEU A 847 -25.00 -3.34 19.87
N ALA A 848 -25.54 -3.30 18.64
CA ALA A 848 -24.91 -3.94 17.49
C ALA A 848 -23.52 -3.37 17.21
N PHE A 849 -22.60 -4.23 16.76
CA PHE A 849 -21.22 -3.87 16.46
C PHE A 849 -20.77 -4.43 15.11
N GLU A 850 -20.37 -3.53 14.21
CA GLU A 850 -19.61 -3.86 13.01
C GLU A 850 -18.65 -2.71 12.68
N THR A 851 -17.44 -3.04 12.23
CA THR A 851 -16.30 -2.11 12.13
C THR A 851 -15.66 -2.17 10.74
N ASP A 852 -14.51 -1.49 10.61
CA ASP A 852 -13.66 -1.32 9.42
C ASP A 852 -13.60 -2.52 8.46
N ASP A 853 -13.56 -3.75 9.00
CA ASP A 853 -13.42 -5.00 8.25
C ASP A 853 -14.49 -5.14 7.13
N TYR A 854 -15.70 -4.60 7.38
CA TYR A 854 -16.86 -4.71 6.49
C TYR A 854 -17.46 -3.37 6.06
N ALA A 855 -16.87 -2.25 6.47
CA ALA A 855 -17.34 -0.91 6.16
C ALA A 855 -17.46 -0.68 4.64
N ASP A 856 -18.60 -0.17 4.20
CA ASP A 856 -18.92 0.13 2.80
C ASP A 856 -18.89 -1.06 1.84
N ARG A 857 -19.01 -2.29 2.34
CA ARG A 857 -19.01 -3.54 1.53
C ARG A 857 -20.44 -4.05 1.26
N PHE A 858 -20.61 -5.37 1.25
CA PHE A 858 -21.86 -6.06 0.88
C PHE A 858 -22.99 -5.95 1.91
N ASP A 859 -22.69 -5.54 3.15
CA ASP A 859 -23.71 -5.23 4.14
C ASP A 859 -24.05 -3.75 4.07
N PRO A 860 -25.24 -3.37 3.56
CA PRO A 860 -25.62 -1.96 3.40
C PRO A 860 -25.91 -1.25 4.72
N TYR A 861 -25.88 -1.96 5.86
CA TYR A 861 -26.06 -1.41 7.19
C TYR A 861 -24.75 -1.14 7.94
N VAL A 862 -23.62 -1.55 7.37
CA VAL A 862 -22.27 -1.23 7.86
C VAL A 862 -21.71 -0.18 6.90
N THR A 863 -22.08 1.07 7.14
CA THR A 863 -21.98 2.14 6.14
C THR A 863 -21.50 3.41 6.80
N ARG A 864 -20.50 4.04 6.19
CA ARG A 864 -20.10 5.38 6.63
C ARG A 864 -21.06 6.42 6.05
N PHE A 865 -21.37 7.43 6.84
CA PHE A 865 -22.14 8.61 6.44
C PHE A 865 -23.61 8.38 6.07
N ASP A 866 -24.26 7.37 6.67
CA ASP A 866 -25.71 7.29 6.74
C ASP A 866 -26.23 7.65 8.15
N LEU A 867 -27.52 7.97 8.26
CA LEU A 867 -28.11 8.39 9.55
C LEU A 867 -29.60 8.07 9.62
N SER A 868 -29.93 6.78 9.77
CA SER A 868 -31.29 6.31 10.06
C SER A 868 -31.30 4.79 10.28
N ARG A 869 -32.23 4.32 11.11
CA ARG A 869 -32.62 2.90 11.21
C ARG A 869 -33.05 2.31 9.87
N ASP A 870 -33.63 3.15 9.02
CA ASP A 870 -33.98 2.86 7.62
C ASP A 870 -33.09 3.71 6.70
N PRO A 871 -31.93 3.19 6.26
CA PRO A 871 -31.02 3.93 5.40
C PRO A 871 -31.62 4.25 4.03
N LEU A 872 -32.56 3.45 3.52
CA LEU A 872 -33.23 3.74 2.25
C LEU A 872 -34.08 5.01 2.35
N ALA A 873 -34.77 5.22 3.47
CA ALA A 873 -35.47 6.48 3.73
C ALA A 873 -34.51 7.67 3.85
N TYR A 874 -33.36 7.47 4.50
CA TYR A 874 -32.33 8.50 4.62
C TYR A 874 -31.76 8.91 3.25
N TRP A 875 -31.35 7.94 2.42
CA TRP A 875 -30.82 8.28 1.09
C TRP A 875 -31.87 8.88 0.16
N GLU A 876 -33.15 8.51 0.31
CA GLU A 876 -34.25 9.19 -0.37
C GLU A 876 -34.40 10.66 0.08
N LEU A 877 -34.27 10.94 1.37
CA LEU A 877 -34.25 12.30 1.92
C LEU A 877 -33.08 13.10 1.32
N VAL A 878 -31.87 12.53 1.33
CA VAL A 878 -30.66 13.14 0.75
C VAL A 878 -30.91 13.53 -0.70
N LEU A 879 -31.48 12.64 -1.51
CA LEU A 879 -31.79 12.90 -2.92
C LEU A 879 -32.80 14.04 -3.11
N LYS A 880 -33.87 14.07 -2.30
CA LYS A 880 -34.90 15.13 -2.36
C LYS A 880 -34.34 16.50 -1.99
N ASP A 881 -33.64 16.56 -0.87
CA ASP A 881 -33.06 17.82 -0.37
C ASP A 881 -31.96 18.35 -1.29
N THR A 882 -31.19 17.45 -1.93
CA THR A 882 -30.18 17.83 -2.91
C THR A 882 -30.83 18.37 -4.20
N ASP A 883 -31.90 17.74 -4.71
CA ASP A 883 -32.64 18.26 -5.88
C ASP A 883 -33.15 19.68 -5.62
N GLU A 884 -33.75 19.91 -4.46
CA GLU A 884 -34.26 21.23 -4.07
C GLU A 884 -33.13 22.25 -3.93
N LEU A 885 -32.02 21.88 -3.29
CA LEU A 885 -30.83 22.73 -3.18
C LEU A 885 -30.35 23.17 -4.57
N VAL A 886 -30.13 22.22 -5.50
CA VAL A 886 -29.63 22.51 -6.85
C VAL A 886 -30.57 23.46 -7.61
N ARG A 887 -31.89 23.32 -7.44
CA ARG A 887 -32.89 24.22 -8.04
C ARG A 887 -32.92 25.61 -7.42
N LEU A 888 -32.54 25.73 -6.14
CA LEU A 888 -32.50 26.99 -5.43
C LEU A 888 -31.21 27.80 -5.72
N LEU A 889 -30.07 27.12 -5.94
CA LEU A 889 -28.76 27.74 -6.18
C LEU A 889 -28.77 28.93 -7.16
N PRO A 890 -29.35 28.85 -8.38
CA PRO A 890 -29.25 29.93 -9.36
C PRO A 890 -30.03 31.19 -8.98
N THR A 891 -30.91 31.11 -7.96
CA THR A 891 -31.64 32.26 -7.39
C THR A 891 -30.84 33.00 -6.32
N ARG A 892 -29.75 32.40 -5.82
CA ARG A 892 -28.91 32.92 -4.72
C ARG A 892 -27.47 33.20 -5.14
N PHE A 893 -26.99 32.55 -6.19
CA PHE A 893 -25.60 32.62 -6.65
C PHE A 893 -25.46 32.94 -8.15
N PRO A 894 -24.35 33.60 -8.56
CA PRO A 894 -23.36 34.23 -7.66
C PRO A 894 -23.96 35.45 -6.94
N ARG A 895 -23.46 35.78 -5.74
CA ARG A 895 -23.84 37.00 -5.02
C ARG A 895 -23.18 38.24 -5.64
N PRO A 896 -23.61 39.47 -5.31
CA PRO A 896 -22.91 40.68 -5.73
C PRO A 896 -21.42 40.60 -5.36
N ASN A 897 -20.55 40.87 -6.34
CA ASN A 897 -19.08 40.78 -6.24
C ASN A 897 -18.48 39.36 -6.11
N GLU A 898 -19.25 38.30 -6.36
CA GLU A 898 -18.72 36.93 -6.50
C GLU A 898 -18.56 36.52 -7.98
N PRO A 899 -17.54 35.71 -8.34
CA PRO A 899 -17.41 35.18 -9.68
C PRO A 899 -18.50 34.13 -9.99
N TYR A 900 -18.88 33.98 -11.26
CA TYR A 900 -19.79 32.91 -11.71
C TYR A 900 -19.29 31.50 -11.36
N TYR A 901 -17.98 31.33 -11.18
CA TYR A 901 -17.40 30.08 -10.72
C TYR A 901 -17.99 29.60 -9.38
N GLU A 902 -18.44 30.51 -8.49
CA GLU A 902 -19.13 30.11 -7.26
C GLU A 902 -20.38 29.28 -7.55
N PHE A 903 -21.12 29.61 -8.60
CA PHE A 903 -22.26 28.79 -9.03
C PHE A 903 -21.79 27.42 -9.57
N THR A 904 -20.74 27.38 -10.40
CA THR A 904 -20.13 26.12 -10.90
C THR A 904 -19.77 25.20 -9.74
N ARG A 905 -19.03 25.76 -8.77
CA ARG A 905 -18.54 25.13 -7.56
C ARG A 905 -19.69 24.51 -6.76
N LEU A 906 -20.72 25.30 -6.46
CA LEU A 906 -21.90 24.86 -5.71
C LEU A 906 -22.75 23.82 -6.47
N PHE A 907 -22.92 24.01 -7.78
CA PHE A 907 -23.71 23.12 -8.63
C PHE A 907 -23.09 21.73 -8.69
N PHE A 908 -21.83 21.61 -9.13
CA PHE A 908 -21.15 20.31 -9.18
C PHE A 908 -20.92 19.74 -7.78
N GLY A 909 -20.63 20.57 -6.79
CA GLY A 909 -20.50 20.13 -5.41
C GLY A 909 -21.75 19.48 -4.86
N SER A 910 -22.93 20.02 -5.18
CA SER A 910 -24.19 19.41 -4.77
C SER A 910 -24.50 18.11 -5.52
N LEU A 911 -24.01 17.96 -6.75
CA LEU A 911 -24.16 16.71 -7.51
C LEU A 911 -23.38 15.53 -6.90
N ALA A 912 -22.36 15.78 -6.08
CA ALA A 912 -21.64 14.73 -5.36
C ALA A 912 -22.57 13.90 -4.45
N SER A 913 -23.64 14.49 -3.91
CA SER A 913 -24.60 13.77 -3.05
C SER A 913 -25.46 12.81 -3.84
N TYR A 914 -25.76 13.10 -5.12
CA TYR A 914 -26.39 12.12 -6.00
C TYR A 914 -25.48 10.93 -6.24
N SER A 915 -24.18 11.15 -6.50
CA SER A 915 -23.20 10.07 -6.66
C SER A 915 -23.13 9.21 -5.40
N ASN A 916 -23.02 9.83 -4.23
CA ASN A 916 -22.99 9.14 -2.94
C ASN A 916 -24.27 8.32 -2.70
N ALA A 917 -25.44 8.94 -2.85
CA ALA A 917 -26.71 8.24 -2.66
C ALA A 917 -26.89 7.08 -3.66
N ALA A 918 -26.47 7.26 -4.92
CA ALA A 918 -26.54 6.21 -5.93
C ALA A 918 -25.65 5.01 -5.57
N ILE A 919 -24.41 5.25 -5.14
CA ILE A 919 -23.49 4.20 -4.66
C ILE A 919 -24.13 3.44 -3.49
N GLN A 920 -24.65 4.17 -2.51
CA GLN A 920 -25.19 3.56 -1.29
C GLN A 920 -26.46 2.75 -1.57
N LEU A 921 -27.35 3.24 -2.43
CA LEU A 921 -28.53 2.48 -2.87
C LEU A 921 -28.16 1.23 -3.68
N THR A 922 -27.09 1.26 -4.49
CA THR A 922 -26.66 0.06 -5.24
C THR A 922 -26.22 -1.09 -4.32
N ARG A 923 -25.72 -0.80 -3.11
CA ARG A 923 -25.25 -1.80 -2.14
C ARG A 923 -26.36 -2.67 -1.57
N PHE A 924 -27.61 -2.23 -1.66
CA PHE A 924 -28.78 -3.03 -1.25
C PHE A 924 -29.04 -4.19 -2.22
N ILE A 925 -28.54 -4.15 -3.47
CA ILE A 925 -28.78 -5.20 -4.45
C ILE A 925 -27.80 -6.36 -4.23
N GLY A 926 -28.35 -7.55 -3.98
CA GLY A 926 -27.55 -8.72 -3.58
C GLY A 926 -26.92 -8.56 -2.19
N ALA A 927 -27.50 -7.72 -1.32
CA ALA A 927 -26.98 -7.45 0.01
C ALA A 927 -27.06 -8.66 0.95
N LEU A 928 -26.11 -8.73 1.89
CA LEU A 928 -26.12 -9.66 3.02
C LEU A 928 -25.90 -8.87 4.31
N GLN A 929 -26.76 -9.08 5.30
CA GLN A 929 -26.58 -8.50 6.62
C GLN A 929 -25.67 -9.40 7.47
N LEU A 930 -24.60 -8.82 7.98
CA LEU A 930 -23.65 -9.43 8.90
C LEU A 930 -24.09 -9.22 10.35
N ARG A 931 -23.79 -10.19 11.21
CA ARG A 931 -23.95 -10.10 12.66
C ARG A 931 -22.90 -10.94 13.38
N ARG A 932 -22.45 -10.47 14.54
CA ARG A 932 -21.46 -11.14 15.41
C ARG A 932 -22.06 -12.03 16.50
N ASN A 933 -23.35 -12.35 16.39
CA ASN A 933 -24.07 -13.16 17.39
C ASN A 933 -23.45 -14.55 17.54
N PHE A 934 -23.38 -15.03 18.79
CA PHE A 934 -22.99 -16.41 19.09
C PHE A 934 -24.23 -17.30 19.25
N PRO A 935 -24.13 -18.64 19.06
CA PRO A 935 -25.28 -19.54 19.09
C PRO A 935 -26.15 -19.49 20.35
N ASN A 936 -25.56 -19.15 21.50
CA ASN A 936 -26.25 -19.10 22.79
C ASN A 936 -26.63 -17.68 23.22
N ASP A 937 -26.44 -16.68 22.36
CA ASP A 937 -26.85 -15.31 22.68
C ASP A 937 -28.38 -15.20 22.70
N PRO A 938 -28.96 -14.45 23.65
CA PRO A 938 -30.40 -14.21 23.67
C PRO A 938 -30.88 -13.63 22.33
N ASN A 939 -31.92 -14.21 21.73
CA ASN A 939 -32.46 -13.77 20.43
C ASN A 939 -31.43 -13.79 19.27
N ALA A 940 -30.41 -14.67 19.33
CA ALA A 940 -29.42 -14.81 18.28
C ALA A 940 -30.05 -14.94 16.89
N GLN A 941 -29.53 -14.17 15.93
CA GLN A 941 -29.93 -14.20 14.54
C GLN A 941 -28.80 -14.85 13.72
N PRO A 942 -29.10 -15.37 12.50
CA PRO A 942 -28.06 -15.89 11.62
C PRO A 942 -26.95 -14.84 11.40
N PRO A 943 -25.67 -15.25 11.45
CA PRO A 943 -24.53 -14.33 11.33
C PRO A 943 -24.43 -13.72 9.94
N LEU A 944 -25.02 -14.35 8.93
CA LEU A 944 -25.09 -13.84 7.57
C LEU A 944 -26.48 -14.11 7.01
N LYS A 945 -27.24 -13.05 6.70
CA LYS A 945 -28.64 -13.16 6.25
C LYS A 945 -28.85 -12.35 4.96
N PRO A 946 -29.35 -12.96 3.86
CA PRO A 946 -29.81 -12.19 2.70
C PRO A 946 -30.85 -11.15 3.08
N LEU A 947 -30.73 -9.96 2.48
CA LEU A 947 -31.72 -8.91 2.66
C LEU A 947 -33.05 -9.29 2.01
N SER A 948 -34.18 -8.79 2.53
CA SER A 948 -35.50 -9.12 2.00
C SER A 948 -35.70 -8.63 0.57
N GLY A 949 -36.47 -9.35 -0.25
CA GLY A 949 -36.78 -8.92 -1.61
C GLY A 949 -37.44 -7.55 -1.66
N ALA A 950 -38.30 -7.23 -0.69
CA ALA A 950 -38.95 -5.93 -0.57
C ALA A 950 -37.96 -4.76 -0.43
N GLU A 951 -36.92 -4.90 0.39
CA GLU A 951 -35.90 -3.85 0.57
C GLU A 951 -35.06 -3.66 -0.69
N GLN A 952 -34.68 -4.75 -1.37
CA GLN A 952 -33.93 -4.67 -2.62
C GLN A 952 -34.75 -4.00 -3.74
N ARG A 953 -36.04 -4.36 -3.87
CA ARG A 953 -36.97 -3.71 -4.83
C ARG A 953 -37.15 -2.23 -4.52
N ARG A 954 -37.26 -1.86 -3.24
CA ARG A 954 -37.36 -0.44 -2.84
C ARG A 954 -36.10 0.32 -3.23
N ALA A 955 -34.91 -0.23 -2.99
CA ALA A 955 -33.65 0.39 -3.38
C ALA A 955 -33.56 0.59 -4.91
N LEU A 956 -33.93 -0.45 -5.68
CA LEU A 956 -33.95 -0.38 -7.14
C LEU A 956 -34.96 0.66 -7.65
N ASN A 957 -36.13 0.77 -7.03
CA ASN A 957 -37.14 1.77 -7.37
C ASN A 957 -36.67 3.20 -7.09
N LEU A 958 -35.91 3.42 -6.02
CA LEU A 958 -35.30 4.74 -5.75
C LEU A 958 -34.29 5.10 -6.84
N LEU A 959 -33.41 4.16 -7.23
CA LEU A 959 -32.48 4.37 -8.35
C LEU A 959 -33.21 4.61 -9.68
N ALA A 960 -34.26 3.83 -9.95
CA ALA A 960 -35.12 4.00 -11.13
C ALA A 960 -35.76 5.39 -11.18
N THR A 961 -36.16 5.94 -10.03
CA THR A 961 -36.83 7.24 -9.94
C THR A 961 -35.86 8.42 -10.02
N TYR A 962 -34.79 8.39 -9.21
CA TYR A 962 -33.93 9.57 -9.02
C TYR A 962 -32.70 9.58 -9.93
N ILE A 963 -32.28 8.43 -10.44
CA ILE A 963 -31.07 8.31 -11.27
C ILE A 963 -31.43 7.96 -12.72
N PHE A 964 -32.31 6.98 -12.93
CA PHE A 964 -32.59 6.45 -14.27
C PHE A 964 -33.90 6.92 -14.89
N ALA A 965 -34.72 7.75 -14.24
CA ALA A 965 -35.96 8.20 -14.85
C ALA A 965 -35.69 9.21 -15.98
N PRO A 966 -36.60 9.35 -16.96
CA PRO A 966 -36.53 10.46 -17.93
C PRO A 966 -36.55 11.86 -17.29
N THR A 967 -37.11 11.97 -16.09
CA THR A 967 -37.19 13.21 -15.30
C THR A 967 -35.96 13.46 -14.41
N ALA A 968 -35.07 12.47 -14.25
CA ALA A 968 -33.85 12.62 -13.47
C ALA A 968 -32.90 13.63 -14.15
N PHE A 969 -32.27 14.49 -13.33
CA PHE A 969 -31.37 15.55 -13.79
C PHE A 969 -31.97 16.52 -14.83
N ASN A 970 -33.30 16.68 -14.84
CA ASN A 970 -33.99 17.60 -15.74
C ASN A 970 -33.99 19.04 -15.19
N PHE A 971 -32.82 19.69 -15.23
CA PHE A 971 -32.66 21.09 -14.82
C PHE A 971 -32.90 22.08 -15.99
N PRO A 972 -33.44 23.29 -15.72
CA PRO A 972 -33.62 24.33 -16.74
C PRO A 972 -32.32 24.67 -17.49
N LYS A 973 -32.40 24.85 -18.81
CA LYS A 973 -31.21 25.09 -19.65
C LYS A 973 -30.42 26.34 -19.27
N GLY A 974 -31.10 27.40 -18.83
CA GLY A 974 -30.46 28.64 -18.37
C GLY A 974 -29.60 28.48 -17.11
N TYR A 975 -29.66 27.34 -16.41
CA TYR A 975 -28.73 27.06 -15.31
C TYR A 975 -27.31 26.83 -15.85
N TYR A 976 -27.19 26.17 -17.00
CA TYR A 976 -25.89 25.83 -17.59
C TYR A 976 -25.15 27.06 -18.13
N GLU A 977 -25.86 28.14 -18.45
CA GLU A 977 -25.27 29.42 -18.87
C GLU A 977 -24.52 30.13 -17.73
N LYS A 978 -24.77 29.74 -16.47
CA LYS A 978 -24.09 30.28 -15.29
C LYS A 978 -22.81 29.52 -14.95
N LEU A 979 -22.51 28.42 -15.63
CA LEU A 979 -21.28 27.66 -15.44
C LEU A 979 -20.10 28.43 -16.04
N ALA A 980 -19.05 28.63 -15.24
CA ALA A 980 -17.83 29.32 -15.60
C ALA A 980 -16.58 28.55 -15.11
N PRO A 981 -15.42 28.71 -15.80
CA PRO A 981 -14.14 28.15 -15.36
C PRO A 981 -13.66 28.77 -14.04
N ASN A 982 -12.77 28.08 -13.33
CA ASN A 982 -12.15 28.61 -12.11
C ASN A 982 -11.24 29.80 -12.44
N PRO A 983 -11.54 31.03 -11.96
CA PRO A 983 -10.68 32.19 -12.18
C PRO A 983 -9.40 32.16 -11.32
N TYR A 984 -9.27 31.19 -10.41
CA TYR A 984 -8.18 31.07 -9.44
C TYR A 984 -7.23 29.88 -9.72
N ASP A 985 -7.37 29.20 -10.86
CA ASP A 985 -6.53 28.06 -11.21
C ASP A 985 -5.08 28.49 -11.51
N GLY A 986 -4.14 28.00 -10.70
CA GLY A 986 -2.70 28.01 -10.95
C GLY A 986 -2.19 26.67 -11.50
N PHE A 987 -0.92 26.33 -11.25
CA PHE A 987 -0.16 25.19 -11.82
C PHE A 987 -0.76 23.77 -11.62
N SER A 988 -1.82 23.60 -10.83
CA SER A 988 -2.34 22.29 -10.38
C SER A 988 -3.65 21.82 -11.05
N GLY A 989 -4.36 22.68 -11.79
CA GLY A 989 -5.61 22.33 -12.50
C GLY A 989 -6.81 21.98 -11.59
N GLY A 990 -7.97 22.57 -11.84
CA GLY A 990 -9.21 22.24 -11.12
C GLY A 990 -9.81 20.87 -11.49
N ALA A 991 -10.53 20.24 -10.56
CA ALA A 991 -11.24 18.97 -10.78
C ALA A 991 -12.44 19.08 -11.76
N ILE A 992 -12.92 20.31 -11.99
CA ILE A 992 -13.98 20.61 -12.96
C ILE A 992 -13.30 21.22 -14.19
N PRO A 993 -13.39 20.58 -15.38
CA PRO A 993 -12.83 21.12 -16.61
C PRO A 993 -13.36 22.54 -16.92
N ALA A 994 -12.53 23.38 -17.54
CA ALA A 994 -12.87 24.77 -17.84
C ALA A 994 -14.13 24.91 -18.72
N ASP A 995 -14.41 23.93 -19.58
CA ASP A 995 -15.60 23.85 -20.43
C ASP A 995 -16.83 23.26 -19.71
N SER A 996 -16.69 22.85 -18.44
CA SER A 996 -17.77 22.40 -17.56
C SER A 996 -18.74 21.41 -18.22
N PRO A 997 -18.29 20.20 -18.63
CA PRO A 997 -19.06 19.26 -19.46
C PRO A 997 -20.22 18.59 -18.70
N VAL A 998 -21.25 19.38 -18.36
CA VAL A 998 -22.34 18.99 -17.45
C VAL A 998 -23.12 17.76 -17.93
N ARG A 999 -23.32 17.63 -19.24
CA ARG A 999 -23.95 16.44 -19.83
C ARG A 999 -23.19 15.17 -19.47
N ASP A 1000 -21.86 15.22 -19.53
CA ASP A 1000 -21.00 14.05 -19.36
C ASP A 1000 -20.89 13.67 -17.89
N PHE A 1001 -20.86 14.67 -16.98
CA PHE A 1001 -20.99 14.43 -15.54
C PHE A 1001 -22.29 13.73 -15.17
N LEU A 1002 -23.44 14.24 -15.62
CA LEU A 1002 -24.74 13.63 -15.33
C LEU A 1002 -24.84 12.21 -15.93
N SER A 1003 -24.35 12.03 -17.15
CA SER A 1003 -24.26 10.73 -17.82
C SER A 1003 -23.40 9.75 -17.02
N ASN A 1004 -22.25 10.19 -16.50
CA ASN A 1004 -21.35 9.33 -15.74
C ASN A 1004 -21.95 8.85 -14.42
N ILE A 1005 -22.74 9.68 -13.72
CA ILE A 1005 -23.47 9.22 -12.52
C ILE A 1005 -24.38 8.05 -12.88
N GLN A 1006 -25.17 8.16 -13.96
CA GLN A 1006 -26.06 7.08 -14.40
C GLN A 1006 -25.27 5.84 -14.84
N ARG A 1007 -24.21 6.02 -15.63
CA ARG A 1007 -23.40 4.91 -16.17
C ARG A 1007 -22.70 4.13 -15.06
N LEU A 1008 -22.06 4.81 -14.11
CA LEU A 1008 -21.35 4.18 -13.00
C LEU A 1008 -22.32 3.46 -12.06
N THR A 1009 -23.47 4.07 -11.78
CA THR A 1009 -24.55 3.41 -11.02
C THR A 1009 -25.00 2.11 -11.69
N LEU A 1010 -25.24 2.15 -13.01
CA LEU A 1010 -25.67 0.97 -13.77
C LEU A 1010 -24.58 -0.11 -13.83
N SER A 1011 -23.31 0.28 -14.01
CA SER A 1011 -22.19 -0.65 -13.97
C SER A 1011 -22.11 -1.40 -12.64
N ARG A 1012 -22.37 -0.73 -11.51
CA ARG A 1012 -22.35 -1.37 -10.17
C ARG A 1012 -23.51 -2.35 -9.96
N LEU A 1013 -24.71 -2.02 -10.46
CA LEU A 1013 -25.86 -2.93 -10.41
C LEU A 1013 -25.64 -4.21 -11.22
N LEU A 1014 -24.95 -4.11 -12.35
CA LEU A 1014 -24.66 -5.22 -13.26
C LEU A 1014 -23.23 -5.77 -13.10
N ALA A 1015 -22.52 -5.42 -12.02
CA ALA A 1015 -21.19 -5.93 -11.72
C ALA A 1015 -21.26 -7.43 -11.39
N ALA A 1016 -20.22 -8.18 -11.78
CA ALA A 1016 -20.17 -9.63 -11.59
C ALA A 1016 -20.41 -10.08 -10.15
N ASP A 1017 -19.84 -9.36 -9.17
CA ASP A 1017 -20.04 -9.65 -7.76
C ASP A 1017 -21.47 -9.40 -7.29
N THR A 1018 -22.09 -8.31 -7.75
CA THR A 1018 -23.50 -8.00 -7.46
C THR A 1018 -24.41 -9.09 -8.02
N LEU A 1019 -24.26 -9.44 -9.29
CA LEU A 1019 -25.05 -10.48 -9.95
C LEU A 1019 -24.86 -11.85 -9.29
N ARG A 1020 -23.62 -12.20 -8.94
CA ARG A 1020 -23.31 -13.44 -8.21
C ARG A 1020 -23.96 -13.46 -6.85
N ARG A 1021 -23.98 -12.35 -6.10
CA ARG A 1021 -24.67 -12.29 -4.81
C ARG A 1021 -26.18 -12.39 -4.97
N VAL A 1022 -26.80 -11.74 -5.96
CA VAL A 1022 -28.24 -11.88 -6.23
C VAL A 1022 -28.59 -13.35 -6.49
N ALA A 1023 -27.87 -14.03 -7.39
CA ALA A 1023 -28.09 -15.45 -7.69
C ALA A 1023 -27.90 -16.35 -6.44
N ASN A 1024 -26.84 -16.12 -5.66
CA ASN A 1024 -26.61 -16.90 -4.44
C ASN A 1024 -27.66 -16.63 -3.35
N ASN A 1025 -28.15 -15.39 -3.25
CA ASN A 1025 -29.17 -15.01 -2.29
C ASN A 1025 -30.53 -15.60 -2.67
N GLU A 1026 -30.85 -15.66 -3.96
CA GLU A 1026 -32.02 -16.35 -4.49
C GLU A 1026 -32.02 -17.83 -4.08
N PHE A 1027 -30.88 -18.51 -4.21
CA PHE A 1027 -30.72 -19.91 -3.76
C PHE A 1027 -30.88 -20.08 -2.23
N LYS A 1028 -30.47 -19.09 -1.44
CA LYS A 1028 -30.53 -19.13 0.04
C LYS A 1028 -31.86 -18.65 0.62
N ALA A 1029 -32.68 -17.93 -0.15
CA ALA A 1029 -33.86 -17.27 0.35
C ALA A 1029 -34.95 -18.27 0.72
N VAL A 1030 -35.63 -18.01 1.84
CA VAL A 1030 -36.74 -18.86 2.29
C VAL A 1030 -38.08 -18.40 1.70
N ASN A 1031 -38.29 -17.09 1.55
CA ASN A 1031 -39.53 -16.51 0.98
C ASN A 1031 -39.24 -15.22 0.21
N ASP A 1032 -39.90 -15.03 -0.93
CA ASP A 1032 -39.89 -13.80 -1.76
C ASP A 1032 -38.48 -13.22 -2.04
N PRO A 1033 -37.58 -13.99 -2.71
CA PRO A 1033 -36.28 -13.47 -3.11
C PRO A 1033 -36.41 -12.37 -4.16
N PHE A 1034 -35.49 -11.40 -4.10
CA PHE A 1034 -35.18 -10.57 -5.26
C PHE A 1034 -34.33 -11.38 -6.24
N THR A 1035 -34.72 -11.42 -7.51
CA THR A 1035 -34.13 -12.32 -8.51
C THR A 1035 -33.33 -11.55 -9.57
N LEU A 1036 -32.47 -12.27 -10.30
CA LEU A 1036 -31.80 -11.70 -11.48
C LEU A 1036 -32.81 -11.25 -12.54
N ALA A 1037 -33.91 -11.99 -12.73
CA ALA A 1037 -34.94 -11.63 -13.70
C ALA A 1037 -35.60 -10.28 -13.35
N GLU A 1038 -35.99 -10.08 -12.08
CA GLU A 1038 -36.58 -8.82 -11.61
C GLU A 1038 -35.64 -7.62 -11.83
N LEU A 1039 -34.34 -7.78 -11.54
CA LEU A 1039 -33.33 -6.75 -11.76
C LEU A 1039 -33.25 -6.35 -13.24
N PHE A 1040 -33.09 -7.34 -14.11
CA PHE A 1040 -32.95 -7.12 -15.55
C PHE A 1040 -34.22 -6.50 -16.15
N GLU A 1041 -35.40 -7.01 -15.79
CA GLU A 1041 -36.69 -6.50 -16.30
C GLU A 1041 -36.95 -5.05 -15.86
N THR A 1042 -36.67 -4.73 -14.60
CA THR A 1042 -36.84 -3.37 -14.07
C THR A 1042 -35.91 -2.38 -14.78
N LEU A 1043 -34.63 -2.74 -14.94
CA LEU A 1043 -33.65 -1.91 -15.66
C LEU A 1043 -34.04 -1.73 -17.12
N TYR A 1044 -34.46 -2.79 -17.80
CA TYR A 1044 -34.97 -2.72 -19.17
C TYR A 1044 -36.15 -1.75 -19.28
N GLY A 1045 -37.16 -1.89 -18.41
CA GLY A 1045 -38.36 -1.07 -18.41
C GLY A 1045 -38.09 0.42 -18.22
N VAL A 1046 -37.22 0.78 -17.26
CA VAL A 1046 -36.93 2.19 -16.96
C VAL A 1046 -35.96 2.83 -17.97
N ILE A 1047 -34.97 2.08 -18.46
CA ILE A 1047 -33.93 2.62 -19.37
C ILE A 1047 -34.48 2.79 -20.79
N TRP A 1048 -35.36 1.90 -21.24
CA TRP A 1048 -35.92 1.89 -22.60
C TRP A 1048 -37.36 2.43 -22.68
N ASP A 1049 -37.83 3.12 -21.65
CA ASP A 1049 -39.19 3.67 -21.53
C ASP A 1049 -39.65 4.44 -22.79
N GLU A 1050 -38.77 5.23 -23.40
CA GLU A 1050 -39.06 5.97 -24.64
C GLU A 1050 -39.42 5.03 -25.80
N ALA A 1051 -38.66 3.95 -25.98
CA ALA A 1051 -38.90 2.96 -27.02
C ALA A 1051 -40.15 2.12 -26.69
N ILE A 1052 -40.37 1.79 -25.41
CA ILE A 1052 -41.53 1.02 -24.96
C ILE A 1052 -42.83 1.80 -25.23
N LYS A 1053 -42.90 3.06 -24.78
CA LYS A 1053 -44.08 3.92 -24.98
C LYS A 1053 -44.26 4.35 -26.44
N GLY A 1054 -43.17 4.42 -27.21
CA GLY A 1054 -43.20 4.86 -28.61
C GLY A 1054 -43.48 6.34 -28.78
N ASN A 1055 -43.24 7.14 -27.73
CA ASN A 1055 -43.56 8.56 -27.70
C ASN A 1055 -42.29 9.41 -27.79
N GLY A 1056 -42.02 9.95 -28.97
CA GLY A 1056 -41.10 11.07 -29.16
C GLY A 1056 -39.63 10.74 -29.41
N SER A 1057 -38.83 11.79 -29.48
CA SER A 1057 -37.38 11.75 -29.66
C SER A 1057 -36.68 11.26 -28.39
N VAL A 1058 -35.65 10.42 -28.52
CA VAL A 1058 -34.84 9.96 -27.38
C VAL A 1058 -33.82 11.06 -27.02
N PRO A 1059 -33.90 11.71 -25.85
CA PRO A 1059 -32.99 12.79 -25.47
C PRO A 1059 -31.53 12.34 -25.29
N THR A 1060 -30.57 13.26 -25.37
CA THR A 1060 -29.14 12.93 -25.36
C THR A 1060 -28.69 12.13 -24.14
N LEU A 1061 -29.11 12.51 -22.92
CA LEU A 1061 -28.75 11.80 -21.69
C LEU A 1061 -29.32 10.36 -21.69
N ARG A 1062 -30.53 10.20 -22.23
CA ARG A 1062 -31.21 8.90 -22.36
C ARG A 1062 -30.52 7.99 -23.36
N ARG A 1063 -30.06 8.53 -24.50
CA ARG A 1063 -29.25 7.76 -25.46
C ARG A 1063 -27.95 7.24 -24.82
N GLN A 1064 -27.28 8.03 -23.99
CA GLN A 1064 -26.05 7.60 -23.30
C GLN A 1064 -26.31 6.46 -22.31
N LEU A 1065 -27.36 6.58 -21.51
CA LEU A 1065 -27.77 5.51 -20.58
C LEU A 1065 -28.16 4.23 -21.32
N GLN A 1066 -28.96 4.33 -22.37
CA GLN A 1066 -29.36 3.20 -23.22
C GLN A 1066 -28.17 2.50 -23.89
N ARG A 1067 -27.21 3.26 -24.42
CA ARG A 1067 -25.96 2.70 -24.99
C ARG A 1067 -25.15 1.97 -23.95
N HIS A 1068 -24.99 2.55 -22.76
CA HIS A 1068 -24.21 1.92 -21.69
C HIS A 1068 -24.87 0.64 -21.19
N HIS A 1069 -26.20 0.64 -21.02
CA HIS A 1069 -26.95 -0.57 -20.70
C HIS A 1069 -26.77 -1.66 -21.77
N LEU A 1070 -26.92 -1.30 -23.05
CA LEU A 1070 -26.71 -2.21 -24.16
C LEU A 1070 -25.29 -2.77 -24.15
N GLN A 1071 -24.28 -1.92 -23.93
CA GLN A 1071 -22.88 -2.36 -23.88
C GLN A 1071 -22.63 -3.37 -22.76
N LEU A 1072 -23.21 -3.16 -21.56
CA LEU A 1072 -23.08 -4.10 -20.45
C LEU A 1072 -23.70 -5.46 -20.79
N LEU A 1073 -24.89 -5.48 -21.40
CA LEU A 1073 -25.53 -6.74 -21.82
C LEU A 1073 -24.72 -7.46 -22.92
N VAL A 1074 -24.16 -6.71 -23.87
CA VAL A 1074 -23.28 -7.25 -24.92
C VAL A 1074 -22.01 -7.83 -24.30
N ASP A 1075 -21.37 -7.09 -23.39
CA ASP A 1075 -20.14 -7.50 -22.72
C ASP A 1075 -20.31 -8.82 -21.97
N MET A 1076 -21.45 -9.04 -21.30
CA MET A 1076 -21.76 -10.31 -20.63
C MET A 1076 -21.78 -11.53 -21.59
N LEU A 1077 -22.04 -11.31 -22.88
CA LEU A 1077 -22.10 -12.39 -23.87
C LEU A 1077 -20.79 -12.58 -24.62
N VAL A 1078 -20.10 -11.49 -24.95
CA VAL A 1078 -18.95 -11.52 -25.88
C VAL A 1078 -17.60 -11.46 -25.18
N LYS A 1079 -17.54 -10.98 -23.93
CA LYS A 1079 -16.33 -10.97 -23.12
C LYS A 1079 -16.34 -12.13 -22.14
N ASN A 1080 -15.16 -12.65 -21.81
CA ASN A 1080 -15.03 -13.55 -20.67
C ASN A 1080 -15.12 -12.75 -19.36
N GLN A 1081 -16.32 -12.69 -18.79
CA GLN A 1081 -16.57 -12.09 -17.48
C GLN A 1081 -17.12 -13.14 -16.50
N PRO A 1082 -16.72 -13.10 -15.21
CA PRO A 1082 -17.16 -14.05 -14.19
C PRO A 1082 -18.58 -13.73 -13.66
N VAL A 1083 -19.51 -13.42 -14.57
CA VAL A 1083 -20.93 -13.25 -14.26
C VAL A 1083 -21.63 -14.61 -14.22
N PRO A 1084 -22.70 -14.80 -13.41
CA PRO A 1084 -23.47 -16.05 -13.40
C PRO A 1084 -24.05 -16.41 -14.77
N ASP A 1085 -24.16 -17.70 -15.08
CA ASP A 1085 -24.69 -18.16 -16.37
C ASP A 1085 -26.14 -17.71 -16.61
N ASP A 1086 -26.97 -17.66 -15.55
CA ASP A 1086 -28.33 -17.14 -15.61
C ASP A 1086 -28.37 -15.65 -16.02
N ALA A 1087 -27.36 -14.85 -15.61
CA ALA A 1087 -27.26 -13.46 -16.05
C ALA A 1087 -26.90 -13.37 -17.54
N LYS A 1088 -26.03 -14.25 -18.05
CA LYS A 1088 -25.74 -14.34 -19.50
C LYS A 1088 -26.98 -14.77 -20.29
N MET A 1089 -27.75 -15.73 -19.76
CA MET A 1089 -29.02 -16.16 -20.33
C MET A 1089 -30.01 -14.98 -20.43
N LEU A 1090 -30.22 -14.25 -19.34
CA LEU A 1090 -31.11 -13.09 -19.29
C LEU A 1090 -30.63 -11.96 -20.20
N ALA A 1091 -29.33 -11.67 -20.25
CA ALA A 1091 -28.77 -10.70 -21.17
C ALA A 1091 -29.07 -11.05 -22.63
N ARG A 1092 -28.84 -12.31 -23.03
CA ARG A 1092 -29.18 -12.80 -24.39
C ARG A 1092 -30.66 -12.69 -24.70
N TYR A 1093 -31.51 -13.04 -23.74
CA TYR A 1093 -32.96 -12.92 -23.87
C TYR A 1093 -33.38 -11.46 -24.10
N GLN A 1094 -32.92 -10.54 -23.25
CA GLN A 1094 -33.26 -9.12 -23.37
C GLN A 1094 -32.71 -8.45 -24.63
N LEU A 1095 -31.52 -8.82 -25.10
CA LEU A 1095 -31.00 -8.30 -26.37
C LEU A 1095 -31.93 -8.65 -27.54
N ARG A 1096 -32.50 -9.87 -27.57
CA ARG A 1096 -33.48 -10.26 -28.61
C ARG A 1096 -34.76 -9.45 -28.52
N GLU A 1097 -35.31 -9.26 -27.33
CA GLU A 1097 -36.49 -8.43 -27.10
C GLU A 1097 -36.25 -6.97 -27.52
N LEU A 1098 -35.11 -6.41 -27.11
CA LEU A 1098 -34.70 -5.06 -27.44
C LEU A 1098 -34.57 -4.87 -28.95
N ARG A 1099 -33.92 -5.80 -29.65
CA ARG A 1099 -33.77 -5.76 -31.11
C ARG A 1099 -35.13 -5.64 -31.80
N ASN A 1100 -36.09 -6.48 -31.40
CA ASN A 1100 -37.43 -6.50 -31.99
C ASN A 1100 -38.19 -5.19 -31.68
N LEU A 1101 -38.10 -4.70 -30.44
CA LEU A 1101 -38.69 -3.42 -30.04
C LEU A 1101 -38.12 -2.27 -30.86
N LEU A 1102 -36.79 -2.16 -30.95
CA LEU A 1102 -36.12 -1.07 -31.66
C LEU A 1102 -36.39 -1.12 -33.16
N ALA A 1103 -36.39 -2.30 -33.78
CA ALA A 1103 -36.72 -2.44 -35.20
C ALA A 1103 -38.15 -1.96 -35.50
N LYS A 1104 -39.11 -2.28 -34.62
CA LYS A 1104 -40.48 -1.77 -34.73
C LYS A 1104 -40.53 -0.25 -34.59
N ARG A 1105 -39.82 0.32 -33.61
CA ARG A 1105 -39.85 1.77 -33.32
C ARG A 1105 -39.08 2.61 -34.33
N LEU A 1106 -38.07 2.06 -34.99
CA LEU A 1106 -37.29 2.73 -36.03
C LEU A 1106 -38.19 3.24 -37.16
N THR A 1107 -39.26 2.51 -37.51
CA THR A 1107 -40.25 2.91 -38.53
C THR A 1107 -41.04 4.16 -38.16
N THR A 1108 -41.16 4.47 -36.86
CA THR A 1108 -41.92 5.62 -36.33
C THR A 1108 -41.03 6.74 -35.77
N ALA A 1109 -39.71 6.58 -35.82
CA ALA A 1109 -38.77 7.55 -35.26
C ALA A 1109 -38.72 8.83 -36.12
N LYS A 1110 -39.03 9.97 -35.50
CA LYS A 1110 -39.23 11.25 -36.21
C LYS A 1110 -37.95 12.05 -36.45
N ASP A 1111 -37.00 12.02 -35.52
CA ASP A 1111 -35.74 12.77 -35.63
C ASP A 1111 -34.54 11.89 -35.99
N THR A 1112 -33.52 12.52 -36.57
CA THR A 1112 -32.31 11.85 -37.07
C THR A 1112 -31.49 11.20 -35.96
N TYR A 1113 -31.38 11.81 -34.78
CA TYR A 1113 -30.60 11.23 -33.69
C TYR A 1113 -31.24 9.97 -33.14
N THR A 1114 -32.56 9.94 -32.98
CA THR A 1114 -33.28 8.74 -32.55
C THR A 1114 -33.17 7.63 -33.58
N ARG A 1115 -33.32 7.93 -34.88
CA ARG A 1115 -33.12 6.94 -35.95
C ARG A 1115 -31.71 6.36 -35.91
N ALA A 1116 -30.68 7.21 -35.89
CA ALA A 1116 -29.29 6.77 -35.85
C ALA A 1116 -28.98 5.92 -34.61
N HIS A 1117 -29.48 6.33 -33.44
CA HIS A 1117 -29.31 5.59 -32.19
C HIS A 1117 -29.97 4.21 -32.21
N TYR A 1118 -31.21 4.10 -32.72
CA TYR A 1118 -31.87 2.81 -32.84
C TYR A 1118 -31.21 1.91 -33.89
N THR A 1119 -30.75 2.46 -35.02
CA THR A 1119 -29.98 1.70 -36.02
C THR A 1119 -28.68 1.18 -35.43
N GLU A 1120 -27.89 2.04 -34.78
CA GLU A 1120 -26.63 1.67 -34.10
C GLU A 1120 -26.86 0.56 -33.07
N ALA A 1121 -27.90 0.69 -32.24
CA ALA A 1121 -28.23 -0.29 -31.22
C ALA A 1121 -28.61 -1.64 -31.83
N ILE A 1122 -29.43 -1.66 -32.89
CA ILE A 1122 -29.78 -2.90 -33.62
C ILE A 1122 -28.53 -3.55 -34.20
N ASP A 1123 -27.66 -2.78 -34.86
CA ASP A 1123 -26.43 -3.30 -35.46
C ASP A 1123 -25.50 -3.94 -34.41
N LEU A 1124 -25.38 -3.30 -33.24
CA LEU A 1124 -24.58 -3.84 -32.13
C LEU A 1124 -25.19 -5.11 -31.54
N ILE A 1125 -26.51 -5.15 -31.37
CA ILE A 1125 -27.22 -6.36 -30.91
C ILE A 1125 -27.02 -7.51 -31.90
N ASP A 1126 -27.19 -7.25 -33.20
CA ASP A 1126 -27.04 -8.27 -34.24
C ASP A 1126 -25.60 -8.80 -34.29
N LYS A 1127 -24.59 -7.95 -34.11
CA LYS A 1127 -23.19 -8.40 -33.98
C LYS A 1127 -22.98 -9.28 -32.75
N ALA A 1128 -23.52 -8.91 -31.59
CA ALA A 1128 -23.36 -9.66 -30.35
C ALA A 1128 -24.08 -11.02 -30.37
N LEU A 1129 -25.32 -11.07 -30.91
CA LEU A 1129 -26.11 -12.30 -30.98
C LEU A 1129 -25.57 -13.29 -32.02
N ASN A 1130 -24.93 -12.79 -33.09
CA ASN A 1130 -24.29 -13.60 -34.13
C ASN A 1130 -22.80 -13.88 -33.86
N ALA A 1131 -22.25 -13.37 -32.75
CA ALA A 1131 -20.87 -13.65 -32.37
C ALA A 1131 -20.69 -15.17 -32.21
N GLN A 1132 -19.83 -15.75 -33.04
CA GLN A 1132 -19.47 -17.16 -32.96
C GLN A 1132 -18.34 -17.34 -31.95
N TYR A 1133 -18.49 -18.30 -31.05
CA TYR A 1133 -17.37 -18.78 -30.25
C TYR A 1133 -16.36 -19.43 -31.20
N LEU A 1134 -15.18 -18.83 -31.35
CA LEU A 1134 -14.02 -19.52 -31.90
C LEU A 1134 -13.57 -20.57 -30.86
N LEU A 1135 -14.12 -21.79 -30.97
CA LEU A 1135 -13.66 -22.97 -30.24
C LEU A 1135 -12.20 -23.23 -30.63
N GLY A 1136 -11.28 -22.88 -29.73
CA GLY A 1136 -9.84 -22.93 -29.97
C GLY A 1136 -9.03 -21.86 -29.24
N MET A 1137 -9.68 -20.84 -28.66
CA MET A 1137 -9.04 -19.92 -27.73
C MET A 1137 -9.48 -20.27 -26.30
N PRO A 1138 -8.64 -20.92 -25.49
CA PRO A 1138 -8.87 -21.01 -24.06
C PRO A 1138 -9.09 -19.61 -23.50
N GLU A 1139 -10.01 -19.50 -22.55
CA GLU A 1139 -10.23 -18.27 -21.80
C GLU A 1139 -8.91 -17.81 -21.19
N ILE A 1140 -8.28 -16.81 -21.80
CA ILE A 1140 -7.15 -16.12 -21.20
C ILE A 1140 -7.69 -15.35 -20.02
N ARG A 1141 -7.56 -15.93 -18.84
CA ARG A 1141 -7.42 -15.13 -17.63
C ARG A 1141 -6.04 -14.51 -17.70
N VAL A 1142 -5.95 -13.21 -18.02
CA VAL A 1142 -4.71 -12.45 -17.90
C VAL A 1142 -4.45 -12.36 -16.39
N PRO A 1143 -3.40 -13.01 -15.85
CA PRO A 1143 -3.11 -12.86 -14.44
C PRO A 1143 -2.73 -11.39 -14.22
N SER A 1144 -3.22 -10.81 -13.12
CA SER A 1144 -2.83 -9.44 -12.76
C SER A 1144 -1.31 -9.37 -12.57
N LEU A 1145 -0.71 -8.19 -12.71
CA LEU A 1145 0.74 -8.01 -12.46
C LEU A 1145 1.16 -8.58 -11.09
N ALA A 1146 0.28 -8.51 -10.09
CA ALA A 1146 0.48 -9.10 -8.77
C ALA A 1146 0.48 -10.65 -8.79
N GLU A 1147 -0.42 -11.29 -9.56
CA GLU A 1147 -0.44 -12.74 -9.76
C GLU A 1147 0.75 -13.25 -10.60
N ILE A 1148 1.23 -12.43 -11.53
CA ILE A 1148 2.44 -12.70 -12.34
C ILE A 1148 3.72 -12.56 -11.50
N LEU A 1149 3.72 -11.67 -10.50
CA LEU A 1149 4.86 -11.40 -9.62
C LEU A 1149 4.79 -12.15 -8.27
N GLY A 1150 3.77 -12.99 -8.04
CA GLY A 1150 3.61 -13.73 -6.78
C GLY A 1150 3.28 -12.87 -5.56
N ILE A 1151 2.84 -11.62 -5.75
CA ILE A 1151 2.53 -10.69 -4.66
C ILE A 1151 1.05 -10.85 -4.27
N GLY A 1152 0.78 -11.40 -3.09
CA GLY A 1152 -0.55 -11.35 -2.46
C GLY A 1152 -1.34 -12.67 -2.37
N GLN A 1153 -0.74 -13.82 -2.66
CA GLN A 1153 -1.31 -15.10 -2.22
C GLN A 1153 -0.71 -15.44 -0.84
N PRO A 1154 -1.50 -15.65 0.23
CA PRO A 1154 -1.01 -16.44 1.35
C PRO A 1154 -0.69 -17.85 0.82
N ALA A 1155 0.44 -18.40 1.23
CA ALA A 1155 0.76 -19.80 0.95
C ALA A 1155 -0.39 -20.71 1.43
N PRO A 1156 -0.63 -21.86 0.78
CA PRO A 1156 -1.63 -22.82 1.24
C PRO A 1156 -1.41 -23.28 2.68
#